data_AF-A0A839IRE4-F1
#
_entry.id   AF-A0A839IRE4-F1
#
_cell.length_a   1.000
_cell.length_b   1.000
_cell.length_c   1.000
_cell.angle_alpha   90.00
_cell.angle_beta   90.00
_cell.angle_gamma   90.00
#
_symmetry.space_group_name_H-M   'P 1'
#
loop_
_entity.id
_entity.type
_entity.pdbx_description
1 polymer ?
#
loop_
_entity_poly.entity_id
_entity_poly.type
_entity_poly.pdbx_seq_one_letter_code
_entity_poly.pdbx_strand_id
1 'polypeptide(L)'
;MASSLALFSGRTLLIVSMMIGLMVAGTGSTFAANQKPDVRVLIDISGSMKENDPNNLRVPALNLLVDLLPEDSRAGVWTFGAYVNQLVPHEIVDDNWRSDARSRSRQITSSALFTDIENAIERSVYDINRPTDYERHVILLTDGLVDISEAGSSRQKRIENNQSRDDIQYDLLPRLQKAGVTVHTVALSDNADKDLMLKLAQRTGGLAAVANNAEELMQLFVQALDRTAPNEQVPLENNRFLVDSSINEFTALIFHKPNSQRVFLISPSGKRYTSLDHPDTIKWHYETRYDLITVKDPEDGEWLVETEMHPDSRVTVVSDLSLKVSDVPAMLYRGLSLDIEASVYEEGELITRNEFLKVMSLNAEQLSDNDKILQADILTRKPSAKGYFETNLGPFNKTGNYRIKVNLDGKTFQRSISQPVFVQDIVSSSLDNDDAGDPKRIFFTRVLPELKANDIQIKGTVMGMEMNAKVTSSENWVMDLPELDRNRKNVIRLFAKGIIAGEPVEVELEPIVIPSLAPEPQVQAIDQETSVDAEQLPQDGGSGGSESSSGESSSGSGGSAAGVSSSQDDETPKKRMNLLDPNDQPLDPGPGGSNLLWIYLGVGLVNIALFAGAFWLYRRFIQKRSEKKSESAERDDDIQIGADNRDDASGEQSSDDDDIKI
;
A
#
# COMPACT_ATOMS: atom_id res chain seq x y z
N MET A 1 -1.34 74.18 31.61
CA MET A 1 -2.47 73.55 32.33
C MET A 1 -3.41 72.97 31.28
N ALA A 2 -3.64 71.65 31.32
CA ALA A 2 -4.93 71.03 31.65
C ALA A 2 -5.97 71.15 30.50
N SER A 3 -6.37 70.06 29.81
CA SER A 3 -7.36 69.02 30.20
C SER A 3 -8.82 69.52 30.13
N SER A 4 -9.84 68.77 29.69
CA SER A 4 -9.93 67.32 29.41
C SER A 4 -11.13 66.91 28.50
N LEU A 5 -10.97 65.78 27.81
CA LEU A 5 -11.94 64.70 27.47
C LEU A 5 -13.37 64.91 26.87
N ALA A 6 -13.68 63.98 25.93
CA ALA A 6 -14.95 63.25 25.69
C ALA A 6 -16.12 63.97 24.95
N LEU A 7 -17.00 63.30 24.16
CA LEU A 7 -17.20 61.86 23.87
C LEU A 7 -17.23 61.50 22.35
N PHE A 8 -17.10 60.20 22.05
CA PHE A 8 -17.29 59.55 20.73
C PHE A 8 -18.74 59.68 20.22
N SER A 9 -19.12 59.68 18.93
CA SER A 9 -18.73 58.91 17.72
C SER A 9 -19.10 57.41 17.76
N GLY A 10 -20.38 57.10 17.52
CA GLY A 10 -20.93 55.74 17.69
C GLY A 10 -21.99 55.27 16.68
N ARG A 11 -21.96 55.70 15.40
CA ARG A 11 -22.94 55.24 14.37
C ARG A 11 -22.36 54.73 13.04
N THR A 12 -21.05 54.77 12.83
CA THR A 12 -20.38 54.30 11.60
C THR A 12 -19.67 52.95 11.73
N LEU A 13 -19.54 52.38 12.94
CA LEU A 13 -18.84 51.10 13.15
C LEU A 13 -19.72 49.86 12.89
N LEU A 14 -21.05 50.02 12.92
CA LEU A 14 -22.00 48.89 12.98
C LEU A 14 -22.24 48.22 11.61
N ILE A 15 -21.96 48.92 10.50
CA ILE A 15 -22.11 48.37 9.14
C ILE A 15 -20.86 47.55 8.73
N VAL A 16 -19.66 47.97 9.15
CA VAL A 16 -18.41 47.23 8.87
C VAL A 16 -18.40 45.89 9.62
N SER A 17 -18.92 45.86 10.85
CA SER A 17 -18.99 44.62 11.64
C SER A 17 -19.93 43.55 11.06
N MET A 18 -20.83 43.91 10.14
CA MET A 18 -21.77 42.98 9.51
C MET A 18 -21.22 42.35 8.21
N MET A 19 -20.11 42.87 7.66
CA MET A 19 -19.51 42.37 6.41
C MET A 19 -18.25 41.52 6.64
N ILE A 20 -17.79 41.36 7.89
CA ILE A 20 -16.63 40.53 8.26
C ILE A 20 -17.08 39.14 8.77
N GLY A 21 -18.34 39.00 9.21
CA GLY A 21 -18.88 37.76 9.78
C GLY A 21 -19.27 36.66 8.78
N LEU A 22 -18.95 36.80 7.49
CA LEU A 22 -19.38 35.87 6.43
C LEU A 22 -18.23 35.42 5.51
N MET A 23 -17.00 35.35 6.02
CA MET A 23 -15.87 34.78 5.28
C MET A 23 -14.95 33.87 6.12
N VAL A 24 -15.53 33.19 7.13
CA VAL A 24 -15.00 31.90 7.58
C VAL A 24 -15.73 30.83 6.78
N ALA A 25 -15.34 30.68 5.52
CA ALA A 25 -15.59 29.44 4.79
C ALA A 25 -14.73 28.37 5.45
N GLY A 26 -15.32 27.60 6.36
CA GLY A 26 -14.62 26.47 6.95
C GLY A 26 -14.25 25.50 5.84
N THR A 27 -12.96 25.23 5.70
CA THR A 27 -12.43 24.08 4.95
C THR A 27 -12.79 22.82 5.73
N GLY A 28 -14.08 22.48 5.71
CA GLY A 28 -14.55 21.19 6.18
C GLY A 28 -14.00 20.15 5.21
N SER A 29 -13.09 19.32 5.69
CA SER A 29 -12.58 18.16 4.97
C SER A 29 -13.78 17.34 4.49
N THR A 30 -14.03 17.37 3.18
CA THR A 30 -15.12 16.59 2.59
C THR A 30 -14.70 15.14 2.58
N PHE A 31 -15.08 14.40 3.63
CA PHE A 31 -15.08 12.94 3.60
C PHE A 31 -15.79 12.52 2.32
N ALA A 32 -15.09 11.76 1.48
CA ALA A 32 -15.63 11.35 0.19
C ALA A 32 -16.98 10.65 0.39
N ALA A 33 -17.97 11.02 -0.43
CA ALA A 33 -19.19 10.23 -0.51
C ALA A 33 -18.79 8.85 -1.03
N ASN A 34 -19.31 7.78 -0.41
CA ASN A 34 -18.90 6.41 -0.69
C ASN A 34 -19.43 5.93 -2.05
N GLN A 35 -18.85 6.44 -3.14
CA GLN A 35 -19.11 6.01 -4.51
C GLN A 35 -18.54 4.60 -4.70
N LYS A 36 -19.20 3.79 -5.53
CA LYS A 36 -18.70 2.44 -5.82
C LYS A 36 -17.59 2.52 -6.87
N PRO A 37 -16.53 1.70 -6.81
CA PRO A 37 -15.46 1.75 -7.80
C PRO A 37 -15.91 1.16 -9.14
N ASP A 38 -15.38 1.71 -10.23
CA ASP A 38 -15.49 1.24 -11.62
C ASP A 38 -14.08 0.98 -12.16
N VAL A 39 -13.67 -0.29 -12.19
CA VAL A 39 -12.26 -0.72 -12.35
C VAL A 39 -12.02 -1.37 -13.72
N ARG A 40 -11.22 -0.69 -14.54
CA ARG A 40 -11.03 -1.01 -15.97
C ARG A 40 -9.59 -1.41 -16.24
N VAL A 41 -9.34 -2.70 -16.38
CA VAL A 41 -7.99 -3.25 -16.51
C VAL A 41 -7.58 -3.32 -17.97
N LEU A 42 -6.44 -2.72 -18.32
CA LEU A 42 -5.86 -2.75 -19.66
C LEU A 42 -4.59 -3.60 -19.62
N ILE A 43 -4.63 -4.74 -20.31
CA ILE A 43 -3.55 -5.74 -20.29
C ILE A 43 -2.90 -5.80 -21.66
N ASP A 44 -1.66 -5.36 -21.74
CA ASP A 44 -0.85 -5.45 -22.95
C ASP A 44 -0.57 -6.94 -23.30
N ILE A 45 -0.71 -7.26 -24.59
CA ILE A 45 -0.52 -8.58 -25.19
C ILE A 45 0.50 -8.58 -26.34
N SER A 46 1.39 -7.59 -26.38
CA SER A 46 2.46 -7.41 -27.37
C SER A 46 3.51 -8.53 -27.40
N GLY A 47 4.51 -8.37 -28.27
CA GLY A 47 5.58 -9.35 -28.47
C GLY A 47 6.66 -9.33 -27.38
N SER A 48 6.95 -8.15 -26.81
CA SER A 48 7.92 -7.95 -25.72
C SER A 48 7.51 -8.67 -24.44
N MET A 49 6.20 -8.85 -24.23
CA MET A 49 5.61 -9.63 -23.14
C MET A 49 6.00 -11.13 -23.13
N LYS A 50 6.81 -11.62 -24.08
CA LYS A 50 7.44 -12.94 -24.01
C LYS A 50 8.76 -12.94 -23.24
N GLU A 51 9.43 -11.78 -23.18
CA GLU A 51 10.72 -11.59 -22.55
C GLU A 51 10.57 -10.96 -21.17
N ASN A 52 9.69 -9.95 -21.05
CA ASN A 52 9.41 -9.26 -19.78
C ASN A 52 8.44 -10.04 -18.87
N ASP A 53 7.54 -10.86 -19.44
CA ASP A 53 6.66 -11.76 -18.68
C ASP A 53 6.55 -13.17 -19.27
N PRO A 54 7.63 -13.97 -19.20
CA PRO A 54 7.67 -15.33 -19.76
C PRO A 54 6.75 -16.32 -19.01
N ASN A 55 6.24 -15.96 -17.83
CA ASN A 55 5.38 -16.81 -17.00
C ASN A 55 3.89 -16.40 -17.05
N ASN A 56 3.54 -15.37 -17.83
CA ASN A 56 2.19 -14.82 -17.97
C ASN A 56 1.55 -14.43 -16.62
N LEU A 57 2.33 -13.73 -15.80
CA LEU A 57 2.02 -13.25 -14.45
C LEU A 57 0.83 -12.28 -14.42
N ARG A 58 0.44 -11.72 -15.57
CA ARG A 58 -0.79 -10.94 -15.77
C ARG A 58 -2.05 -11.75 -15.43
N VAL A 59 -2.02 -13.08 -15.58
CA VAL A 59 -3.16 -13.97 -15.26
C VAL A 59 -3.41 -14.09 -13.75
N PRO A 60 -2.46 -14.52 -12.90
CA PRO A 60 -2.67 -14.56 -11.45
C PRO A 60 -2.87 -13.17 -10.83
N ALA A 61 -2.24 -12.11 -11.37
CA ALA A 61 -2.49 -10.74 -10.91
C ALA A 61 -3.93 -10.28 -11.22
N LEU A 62 -4.48 -10.64 -12.39
CA LEU A 62 -5.88 -10.36 -12.72
C LEU A 62 -6.84 -11.19 -11.85
N ASN A 63 -6.56 -12.48 -11.62
CA ASN A 63 -7.38 -13.31 -10.72
C ASN A 63 -7.47 -12.68 -9.32
N LEU A 64 -6.33 -12.25 -8.76
CA LEU A 64 -6.27 -11.57 -7.46
C LEU A 64 -7.14 -10.30 -7.41
N LEU A 65 -7.10 -9.48 -8.46
CA LEU A 65 -7.96 -8.29 -8.55
C LEU A 65 -9.46 -8.68 -8.63
N VAL A 66 -9.81 -9.68 -9.43
CA VAL A 66 -11.19 -10.21 -9.56
C VAL A 66 -11.71 -10.74 -8.22
N ASP A 67 -10.84 -11.36 -7.42
CA ASP A 67 -11.18 -11.91 -6.10
C ASP A 67 -11.36 -10.84 -5.02
N LEU A 68 -10.63 -9.72 -5.12
CA LEU A 68 -10.66 -8.62 -4.14
C LEU A 68 -11.66 -7.49 -4.48
N LEU A 69 -12.22 -7.46 -5.70
CA LEU A 69 -13.18 -6.44 -6.11
C LEU A 69 -14.49 -6.52 -5.29
N PRO A 70 -14.95 -5.42 -4.65
CA PRO A 70 -16.18 -5.40 -3.87
C PRO A 70 -17.41 -5.80 -4.68
N GLU A 71 -18.43 -6.36 -4.02
CA GLU A 71 -19.74 -6.58 -4.64
C GLU A 71 -20.41 -5.24 -4.99
N ASP A 72 -21.29 -5.25 -6.00
CA ASP A 72 -21.89 -4.07 -6.66
C ASP A 72 -20.91 -3.08 -7.33
N SER A 73 -19.59 -3.28 -7.23
CA SER A 73 -18.62 -2.51 -8.03
C SER A 73 -18.83 -2.77 -9.53
N ARG A 74 -18.26 -1.91 -10.37
CA ARG A 74 -18.16 -2.17 -11.82
C ARG A 74 -16.75 -2.61 -12.15
N ALA A 75 -16.63 -3.54 -13.08
CA ALA A 75 -15.32 -3.90 -13.61
C ALA A 75 -15.39 -4.44 -15.03
N GLY A 76 -14.27 -4.32 -15.75
CA GLY A 76 -14.08 -4.84 -17.10
C GLY A 76 -12.60 -5.01 -17.43
N VAL A 77 -12.29 -5.89 -18.37
CA VAL A 77 -10.90 -6.20 -18.77
C VAL A 77 -10.77 -6.12 -20.27
N TRP A 78 -9.79 -5.35 -20.74
CA TRP A 78 -9.42 -5.24 -22.14
C TRP A 78 -8.00 -5.75 -22.34
N THR A 79 -7.78 -6.55 -23.38
CA THR A 79 -6.42 -6.86 -23.88
C THR A 79 -6.10 -5.98 -25.07
N PHE A 80 -4.89 -5.45 -25.15
CA PHE A 80 -4.50 -4.54 -26.22
C PHE A 80 -3.13 -4.83 -26.84
N GLY A 81 -3.02 -4.51 -28.12
CA GLY A 81 -1.78 -4.57 -28.89
C GLY A 81 -1.90 -3.68 -30.11
N ALA A 82 -2.01 -4.28 -31.31
CA ALA A 82 -2.43 -3.57 -32.54
C ALA A 82 -3.95 -3.27 -32.58
N TYR A 83 -4.71 -4.01 -31.78
CA TYR A 83 -6.16 -3.90 -31.63
C TYR A 83 -6.50 -4.06 -30.16
N VAL A 84 -7.64 -3.53 -29.74
CA VAL A 84 -8.13 -3.59 -28.36
C VAL A 84 -9.36 -4.50 -28.32
N ASN A 85 -9.31 -5.55 -27.52
CA ASN A 85 -10.38 -6.52 -27.38
C ASN A 85 -10.91 -6.48 -25.95
N GLN A 86 -12.23 -6.39 -25.78
CA GLN A 86 -12.85 -6.52 -24.46
C GLN A 86 -12.89 -8.01 -24.09
N LEU A 87 -11.93 -8.42 -23.26
CA LEU A 87 -11.78 -9.81 -22.81
C LEU A 87 -12.92 -10.18 -21.85
N VAL A 88 -13.11 -9.37 -20.80
CA VAL A 88 -14.19 -9.53 -19.80
C VAL A 88 -15.19 -8.37 -19.96
N PRO A 89 -16.50 -8.65 -20.02
CA PRO A 89 -17.53 -7.60 -20.12
C PRO A 89 -17.42 -6.55 -19.01
N HIS A 90 -17.78 -5.31 -19.34
CA HIS A 90 -17.81 -4.19 -18.40
C HIS A 90 -19.18 -4.12 -17.74
N GLU A 91 -19.31 -4.82 -16.62
CA GLU A 91 -20.57 -5.13 -15.95
C GLU A 91 -20.43 -4.95 -14.43
N ILE A 92 -21.46 -5.32 -13.67
CA ILE A 92 -21.43 -5.28 -12.21
C ILE A 92 -20.74 -6.55 -11.69
N VAL A 93 -19.89 -6.41 -10.68
CA VAL A 93 -19.15 -7.52 -10.07
C VAL A 93 -20.07 -8.34 -9.16
N ASP A 94 -20.43 -9.54 -9.63
CA ASP A 94 -21.06 -10.61 -8.87
C ASP A 94 -20.26 -11.92 -9.00
N ASP A 95 -20.70 -12.99 -8.33
CA ASP A 95 -20.02 -14.30 -8.38
C ASP A 95 -20.07 -14.95 -9.78
N ASN A 96 -21.00 -14.57 -10.67
CA ASN A 96 -21.03 -15.02 -12.07
C ASN A 96 -19.95 -14.32 -12.90
N TRP A 97 -19.86 -13.00 -12.79
CA TRP A 97 -18.84 -12.17 -13.43
C TRP A 97 -17.44 -12.59 -12.98
N ARG A 98 -17.24 -12.83 -11.67
CA ARG A 98 -15.97 -13.36 -11.14
C ARG A 98 -15.61 -14.72 -11.76
N SER A 99 -16.59 -15.60 -11.94
CA SER A 99 -16.39 -16.92 -12.57
C SER A 99 -15.98 -16.81 -14.04
N ASP A 100 -16.67 -15.96 -14.82
CA ASP A 100 -16.33 -15.71 -16.22
C ASP A 100 -14.96 -15.01 -16.36
N ALA A 101 -14.66 -14.03 -15.52
CA ALA A 101 -13.38 -13.34 -15.50
C ALA A 101 -12.19 -14.31 -15.26
N ARG A 102 -12.28 -15.21 -14.27
CA ARG A 102 -11.27 -16.28 -14.02
C ARG A 102 -11.20 -17.35 -15.12
N SER A 103 -12.26 -17.50 -15.92
CA SER A 103 -12.29 -18.37 -17.09
C SER A 103 -11.56 -17.72 -18.28
N ARG A 104 -11.85 -16.43 -18.53
CA ARG A 104 -11.29 -15.66 -19.64
C ARG A 104 -9.88 -15.16 -19.42
N SER A 105 -9.44 -14.92 -18.17
CA SER A 105 -8.05 -14.55 -17.86
C SER A 105 -7.03 -15.51 -18.47
N ARG A 106 -7.38 -16.79 -18.57
CA ARG A 106 -6.61 -17.88 -19.21
C ARG A 106 -6.38 -17.70 -20.73
N GLN A 107 -7.05 -16.76 -21.37
CA GLN A 107 -6.92 -16.43 -22.79
C GLN A 107 -5.90 -15.31 -23.05
N ILE A 108 -5.36 -14.67 -22.01
CA ILE A 108 -4.29 -13.68 -22.12
C ILE A 108 -3.04 -14.37 -22.66
N THR A 109 -2.47 -13.84 -23.75
CA THR A 109 -1.28 -14.37 -24.43
C THR A 109 -0.36 -13.22 -24.83
N SER A 110 0.92 -13.51 -25.10
CA SER A 110 1.88 -12.52 -25.62
C SER A 110 2.03 -12.75 -27.14
N SER A 111 1.20 -12.11 -27.96
CA SER A 111 1.01 -12.50 -29.38
C SER A 111 0.72 -11.36 -30.37
N ALA A 112 0.50 -10.13 -29.93
CA ALA A 112 0.38 -8.97 -30.80
C ALA A 112 1.77 -8.43 -31.22
N LEU A 113 1.81 -7.59 -32.25
CA LEU A 113 3.05 -7.01 -32.81
C LEU A 113 3.33 -5.56 -32.36
N PHE A 114 2.35 -4.91 -31.74
CA PHE A 114 2.28 -3.47 -31.48
C PHE A 114 1.68 -3.20 -30.10
N THR A 115 1.85 -1.97 -29.62
CA THR A 115 1.48 -1.52 -28.25
C THR A 115 0.75 -0.17 -28.35
N ASP A 116 -0.54 -0.23 -28.67
CA ASP A 116 -1.44 0.92 -28.86
C ASP A 116 -2.12 1.33 -27.54
N ILE A 117 -1.37 2.05 -26.71
CA ILE A 117 -1.82 2.52 -25.38
C ILE A 117 -2.94 3.57 -25.50
N GLU A 118 -2.87 4.46 -26.48
CA GLU A 118 -3.85 5.52 -26.74
C GLU A 118 -5.26 4.93 -26.93
N ASN A 119 -5.37 4.01 -27.88
CA ASN A 119 -6.60 3.35 -28.27
C ASN A 119 -7.13 2.40 -27.18
N ALA A 120 -6.22 1.79 -26.41
CA ALA A 120 -6.58 0.97 -25.25
C ALA A 120 -7.29 1.81 -24.17
N ILE A 121 -6.74 2.97 -23.84
CA ILE A 121 -7.35 3.90 -22.90
C ILE A 121 -8.66 4.43 -23.49
N GLU A 122 -8.66 5.01 -24.70
CA GLU A 122 -9.85 5.55 -25.39
C GLU A 122 -11.04 4.57 -25.39
N ARG A 123 -10.83 3.32 -25.81
CA ARG A 123 -11.89 2.31 -25.88
C ARG A 123 -12.34 1.82 -24.51
N SER A 124 -11.47 1.82 -23.51
CA SER A 124 -11.87 1.51 -22.13
C SER A 124 -12.76 2.59 -21.54
N VAL A 125 -12.59 3.86 -21.94
CA VAL A 125 -13.37 5.02 -21.47
C VAL A 125 -14.47 5.46 -22.47
N TYR A 126 -15.04 4.52 -23.23
CA TYR A 126 -16.09 4.75 -24.24
C TYR A 126 -17.34 5.53 -23.74
N ASP A 127 -17.54 5.58 -22.43
CA ASP A 127 -18.64 6.25 -21.72
C ASP A 127 -18.18 7.47 -20.90
N ILE A 128 -16.95 7.97 -21.08
CA ILE A 128 -16.34 9.08 -20.32
C ILE A 128 -17.24 10.32 -20.16
N ASN A 129 -18.05 10.63 -21.18
CA ASN A 129 -18.98 11.76 -21.22
C ASN A 129 -20.35 11.47 -20.58
N ARG A 130 -20.60 10.25 -20.06
CA ARG A 130 -21.84 9.89 -19.36
C ARG A 130 -21.69 10.17 -17.87
N PRO A 131 -22.70 10.79 -17.22
CA PRO A 131 -22.77 10.84 -15.76
C PRO A 131 -22.71 9.43 -15.16
N THR A 132 -22.10 9.32 -13.99
CA THR A 132 -21.94 8.06 -13.25
C THR A 132 -21.91 8.37 -11.75
N ASP A 133 -22.38 7.43 -10.94
CA ASP A 133 -22.28 7.43 -9.47
C ASP A 133 -21.10 6.56 -8.98
N TYR A 134 -20.19 6.22 -9.91
CA TYR A 134 -19.00 5.40 -9.69
C TYR A 134 -17.72 6.19 -9.98
N GLU A 135 -16.71 6.05 -9.11
CA GLU A 135 -15.36 6.56 -9.35
C GLU A 135 -14.66 5.66 -10.38
N ARG A 136 -14.13 6.25 -11.47
CA ARG A 136 -13.60 5.50 -12.61
C ARG A 136 -12.09 5.35 -12.53
N HIS A 137 -11.61 4.12 -12.44
CA HIS A 137 -10.19 3.77 -12.33
C HIS A 137 -9.76 2.88 -13.49
N VAL A 138 -8.69 3.28 -14.18
CA VAL A 138 -8.05 2.51 -15.23
C VAL A 138 -6.76 1.92 -14.67
N ILE A 139 -6.54 0.61 -14.77
CA ILE A 139 -5.28 -0.04 -14.38
C ILE A 139 -4.58 -0.47 -15.67
N LEU A 140 -3.59 0.30 -16.11
CA LEU A 140 -2.79 0.07 -17.30
C LEU A 140 -1.56 -0.78 -16.96
N LEU A 141 -1.48 -1.98 -17.54
CA LEU A 141 -0.33 -2.89 -17.44
C LEU A 141 0.33 -3.04 -18.82
N THR A 142 1.56 -2.55 -18.95
CA THR A 142 2.37 -2.63 -20.19
C THR A 142 3.85 -2.84 -19.84
N ASP A 143 4.63 -3.38 -20.78
CA ASP A 143 6.05 -3.67 -20.60
C ASP A 143 6.96 -2.81 -21.49
N GLY A 144 6.39 -1.98 -22.37
CA GLY A 144 7.10 -1.40 -23.51
C GLY A 144 6.84 0.10 -23.74
N LEU A 145 7.19 0.53 -24.95
CA LEU A 145 6.97 1.87 -25.47
C LEU A 145 5.70 1.88 -26.35
N VAL A 146 5.12 3.06 -26.57
CA VAL A 146 4.13 3.26 -27.64
C VAL A 146 4.77 2.85 -28.99
N ASP A 147 4.28 1.76 -29.59
CA ASP A 147 4.58 1.40 -30.99
C ASP A 147 3.29 1.03 -31.72
N ILE A 148 2.75 1.98 -32.46
CA ILE A 148 1.51 1.84 -33.25
C ILE A 148 1.79 1.64 -34.75
N SER A 149 3.05 1.74 -35.17
CA SER A 149 3.42 1.98 -36.56
C SER A 149 3.89 0.72 -37.29
N GLU A 150 3.16 0.30 -38.31
CA GLU A 150 3.61 -0.72 -39.28
C GLU A 150 4.71 -0.22 -40.25
N ALA A 151 5.11 1.06 -40.17
CA ALA A 151 5.97 1.67 -41.18
C ALA A 151 7.38 1.03 -41.23
N GLY A 152 7.77 0.54 -42.42
CA GLY A 152 9.08 -0.08 -42.65
C GLY A 152 10.31 0.85 -42.56
N SER A 153 10.12 2.11 -42.16
CA SER A 153 11.19 3.10 -41.95
C SER A 153 11.25 3.54 -40.50
N SER A 154 12.39 3.32 -39.83
CA SER A 154 12.59 3.70 -38.43
C SER A 154 12.47 5.21 -38.17
N ARG A 155 12.56 6.06 -39.20
CA ARG A 155 12.26 7.50 -39.09
C ARG A 155 10.76 7.74 -39.01
N GLN A 156 9.97 7.00 -39.80
CA GLN A 156 8.52 7.15 -39.86
C GLN A 156 7.85 6.60 -38.60
N LYS A 157 8.26 5.40 -38.13
CA LYS A 157 7.84 4.84 -36.83
C LYS A 157 7.94 5.86 -35.69
N ARG A 158 9.10 6.53 -35.56
CA ARG A 158 9.31 7.55 -34.52
C ARG A 158 8.43 8.78 -34.66
N ILE A 159 7.99 9.14 -35.87
CA ILE A 159 7.08 10.28 -36.06
C ILE A 159 5.66 9.87 -35.63
N GLU A 160 5.19 8.70 -36.06
CA GLU A 160 3.85 8.19 -35.75
C GLU A 160 3.70 7.85 -34.25
N ASN A 161 4.70 7.18 -33.65
CA ASN A 161 4.68 6.86 -32.22
C ASN A 161 4.81 8.11 -31.34
N ASN A 162 5.58 9.13 -31.76
CA ASN A 162 5.63 10.40 -31.04
C ASN A 162 4.32 11.19 -31.16
N GLN A 163 3.66 11.16 -32.32
CA GLN A 163 2.36 11.79 -32.52
C GLN A 163 1.33 11.20 -31.54
N SER A 164 1.25 9.86 -31.43
CA SER A 164 0.39 9.19 -30.44
C SER A 164 0.74 9.58 -28.99
N ARG A 165 2.03 9.70 -28.63
CA ARG A 165 2.44 10.23 -27.31
C ARG A 165 1.97 11.66 -27.06
N ASP A 166 2.05 12.53 -28.07
CA ASP A 166 1.58 13.91 -27.99
C ASP A 166 0.04 13.96 -27.88
N ASP A 167 -0.69 13.14 -28.63
CA ASP A 167 -2.16 13.07 -28.59
C ASP A 167 -2.66 12.50 -27.24
N ILE A 168 -1.98 11.50 -26.68
CA ILE A 168 -2.19 11.05 -25.29
C ILE A 168 -1.96 12.23 -24.32
N GLN A 169 -0.86 12.97 -24.44
CA GLN A 169 -0.48 13.99 -23.47
C GLN A 169 -1.34 15.27 -23.56
N TYR A 170 -1.80 15.66 -24.75
CA TYR A 170 -2.42 16.97 -24.99
C TYR A 170 -3.92 16.96 -25.28
N ASP A 171 -4.52 15.84 -25.70
CA ASP A 171 -5.99 15.71 -25.81
C ASP A 171 -6.55 14.71 -24.80
N LEU A 172 -6.08 13.45 -24.83
CA LEU A 172 -6.67 12.38 -24.03
C LEU A 172 -6.50 12.63 -22.51
N LEU A 173 -5.31 13.04 -22.07
CA LEU A 173 -5.03 13.27 -20.65
C LEU A 173 -5.89 14.40 -20.04
N PRO A 174 -6.03 15.60 -20.66
CA PRO A 174 -7.00 16.60 -20.23
C PRO A 174 -8.46 16.11 -20.23
N ARG A 175 -8.86 15.24 -21.17
CA ARG A 175 -10.20 14.63 -21.21
C ARG A 175 -10.43 13.70 -20.01
N LEU A 176 -9.47 12.84 -19.68
CA LEU A 176 -9.50 11.95 -18.51
C LEU A 176 -9.62 12.73 -17.19
N GLN A 177 -8.75 13.73 -17.00
CA GLN A 177 -8.76 14.61 -15.82
C GLN A 177 -10.12 15.28 -15.62
N LYS A 178 -10.66 15.90 -16.68
CA LYS A 178 -11.94 16.60 -16.64
C LYS A 178 -13.13 15.69 -16.32
N ALA A 179 -13.02 14.40 -16.65
CA ALA A 179 -14.07 13.42 -16.44
C ALA A 179 -13.94 12.62 -15.13
N GLY A 180 -12.93 12.93 -14.29
CA GLY A 180 -12.69 12.21 -13.04
C GLY A 180 -12.23 10.76 -13.24
N VAL A 181 -11.45 10.50 -14.30
CA VAL A 181 -10.86 9.17 -14.54
C VAL A 181 -9.45 9.13 -13.97
N THR A 182 -9.23 8.26 -12.98
CA THR A 182 -7.93 7.96 -12.37
C THR A 182 -7.21 6.88 -13.20
N VAL A 183 -5.93 7.05 -13.54
CA VAL A 183 -5.14 6.05 -14.26
C VAL A 183 -3.99 5.56 -13.41
N HIS A 184 -4.01 4.30 -12.99
CA HIS A 184 -2.87 3.62 -12.39
C HIS A 184 -2.04 2.96 -13.49
N THR A 185 -0.72 3.04 -13.42
CA THR A 185 0.18 2.51 -14.46
C THR A 185 1.26 1.61 -13.85
N VAL A 186 1.31 0.35 -14.29
CA VAL A 186 2.30 -0.64 -13.86
C VAL A 186 3.16 -1.03 -15.06
N ALA A 187 4.45 -0.73 -14.99
CA ALA A 187 5.44 -1.09 -16.00
C ALA A 187 6.05 -2.47 -15.68
N LEU A 188 6.02 -3.44 -16.58
CA LEU A 188 6.66 -4.76 -16.37
C LEU A 188 8.16 -4.80 -16.72
N SER A 189 8.77 -3.67 -17.08
CA SER A 189 10.20 -3.61 -17.35
C SER A 189 10.79 -2.22 -17.11
N ASP A 190 12.11 -2.15 -16.93
CA ASP A 190 12.86 -0.90 -16.93
C ASP A 190 12.81 -0.16 -18.28
N ASN A 191 12.47 -0.86 -19.37
CA ASN A 191 12.45 -0.34 -20.75
C ASN A 191 11.09 0.27 -21.14
N ALA A 192 10.07 0.19 -20.28
CA ALA A 192 8.76 0.77 -20.53
C ALA A 192 8.80 2.31 -20.57
N ASP A 193 7.72 2.93 -21.09
CA ASP A 193 7.63 4.39 -21.25
C ASP A 193 7.36 5.14 -19.92
N LYS A 194 8.30 5.05 -18.97
CA LYS A 194 8.16 5.55 -17.61
C LYS A 194 7.75 7.03 -17.54
N ASP A 195 8.24 7.88 -18.44
CA ASP A 195 7.84 9.29 -18.52
C ASP A 195 6.34 9.45 -18.83
N LEU A 196 5.83 8.71 -19.83
CA LEU A 196 4.41 8.75 -20.19
C LEU A 196 3.52 8.14 -19.10
N MET A 197 3.91 6.98 -18.59
CA MET A 197 3.17 6.26 -17.54
C MET A 197 3.08 7.09 -16.26
N LEU A 198 4.21 7.67 -15.84
CA LEU A 198 4.25 8.61 -14.73
C LEU A 198 3.35 9.83 -14.99
N LYS A 199 3.46 10.50 -16.15
CA LYS A 199 2.59 11.64 -16.49
C LYS A 199 1.09 11.30 -16.44
N LEU A 200 0.70 10.15 -17.00
CA LEU A 200 -0.70 9.67 -16.98
C LEU A 200 -1.21 9.57 -15.53
N ALA A 201 -0.50 8.84 -14.68
CA ALA A 201 -0.90 8.64 -13.29
C ALA A 201 -0.89 9.95 -12.49
N GLN A 202 0.19 10.71 -12.57
CA GLN A 202 0.37 11.95 -11.82
C GLN A 202 -0.68 13.02 -12.13
N ARG A 203 -1.11 13.12 -13.40
CA ARG A 203 -2.12 14.09 -13.81
C ARG A 203 -3.53 13.62 -13.47
N THR A 204 -3.77 12.32 -13.40
CA THR A 204 -5.10 11.74 -13.08
C THR A 204 -5.30 11.36 -11.62
N GLY A 205 -4.27 11.45 -10.77
CA GLY A 205 -4.35 11.08 -9.35
C GLY A 205 -4.16 9.59 -9.06
N GLY A 206 -3.60 8.84 -10.02
CA GLY A 206 -3.30 7.41 -9.87
C GLY A 206 -1.88 7.13 -9.38
N LEU A 207 -1.54 5.84 -9.29
CA LEU A 207 -0.21 5.35 -8.92
C LEU A 207 0.62 5.04 -10.17
N ALA A 208 1.93 5.29 -10.14
CA ALA A 208 2.87 4.83 -11.16
C ALA A 208 4.01 4.04 -10.54
N ALA A 209 4.21 2.81 -11.01
CA ALA A 209 5.23 1.90 -10.47
C ALA A 209 5.77 0.94 -11.53
N VAL A 210 6.87 0.26 -11.18
CA VAL A 210 7.53 -0.76 -12.01
C VAL A 210 7.47 -2.09 -11.25
N ALA A 211 7.14 -3.17 -11.95
CA ALA A 211 7.20 -4.55 -11.47
C ALA A 211 8.26 -5.31 -12.27
N ASN A 212 9.33 -5.69 -11.60
CA ASN A 212 10.43 -6.48 -12.14
C ASN A 212 10.18 -7.99 -12.02
N ASN A 213 9.14 -8.38 -11.29
CA ASN A 213 8.82 -9.78 -10.97
C ASN A 213 7.34 -9.99 -10.59
N ALA A 214 6.96 -11.25 -10.37
CA ALA A 214 5.61 -11.70 -10.05
C ALA A 214 5.02 -11.17 -8.75
N GLU A 215 5.85 -11.05 -7.71
CA GLU A 215 5.46 -10.66 -6.36
C GLU A 215 5.15 -9.16 -6.35
N GLU A 216 6.07 -8.37 -6.92
CA GLU A 216 5.95 -6.93 -7.15
C GLU A 216 4.74 -6.56 -8.04
N LEU A 217 4.46 -7.35 -9.08
CA LEU A 217 3.27 -7.16 -9.90
C LEU A 217 1.97 -7.31 -9.09
N MET A 218 1.84 -8.38 -8.29
CA MET A 218 0.64 -8.60 -7.47
C MET A 218 0.49 -7.52 -6.40
N GLN A 219 1.59 -7.15 -5.72
CA GLN A 219 1.62 -6.06 -4.74
C GLN A 219 1.06 -4.77 -5.33
N LEU A 220 1.53 -4.36 -6.51
CA LEU A 220 1.10 -3.13 -7.17
C LEU A 220 -0.36 -3.18 -7.65
N PHE A 221 -0.88 -4.35 -8.02
CA PHE A 221 -2.31 -4.53 -8.30
C PHE A 221 -3.17 -4.32 -7.04
N VAL A 222 -2.75 -4.85 -5.88
CA VAL A 222 -3.49 -4.62 -4.63
C VAL A 222 -3.34 -3.18 -4.15
N GLN A 223 -2.19 -2.53 -4.32
CA GLN A 223 -2.03 -1.09 -4.04
C GLN A 223 -2.91 -0.22 -4.94
N ALA A 224 -3.02 -0.54 -6.23
CA ALA A 224 -3.95 0.14 -7.14
C ALA A 224 -5.41 -0.03 -6.68
N LEU A 225 -5.77 -1.21 -6.15
CA LEU A 225 -7.09 -1.44 -5.54
C LEU A 225 -7.27 -0.69 -4.20
N ASP A 226 -6.28 -0.68 -3.30
CA ASP A 226 -6.33 0.10 -2.03
C ASP A 226 -6.55 1.60 -2.28
N ARG A 227 -6.03 2.12 -3.40
CA ARG A 227 -6.21 3.50 -3.86
C ARG A 227 -7.61 3.76 -4.47
N THR A 228 -8.25 2.70 -4.96
CA THR A 228 -9.54 2.71 -5.69
C THR A 228 -10.73 2.38 -4.78
N ALA A 229 -10.49 1.55 -3.76
CA ALA A 229 -11.45 1.11 -2.77
C ALA A 229 -10.73 0.94 -1.42
N PRO A 230 -10.52 2.03 -0.65
CA PRO A 230 -9.83 1.97 0.64
C PRO A 230 -10.64 1.13 1.64
N ASN A 231 -10.21 -0.12 1.86
CA ASN A 231 -10.86 -1.06 2.76
C ASN A 231 -10.33 -0.93 4.19
N GLU A 232 -11.21 -1.07 5.17
CA GLU A 232 -10.83 -1.13 6.58
C GLU A 232 -10.14 -2.44 6.92
N GLN A 233 -9.10 -2.36 7.75
CA GLN A 233 -8.21 -3.47 8.10
C GLN A 233 -8.04 -3.60 9.61
N VAL A 234 -7.58 -4.77 10.07
CA VAL A 234 -7.04 -4.98 11.42
C VAL A 234 -5.52 -5.19 11.35
N PRO A 235 -4.73 -4.75 12.35
CA PRO A 235 -3.29 -5.01 12.39
C PRO A 235 -3.00 -6.53 12.39
N LEU A 236 -2.06 -6.95 11.54
CA LEU A 236 -1.56 -8.32 11.46
C LEU A 236 -0.12 -8.36 11.98
N GLU A 237 0.05 -8.72 13.26
CA GLU A 237 1.34 -8.69 13.96
C GLU A 237 1.72 -10.08 14.46
N ASN A 238 2.94 -10.56 14.16
CA ASN A 238 3.39 -11.91 14.52
C ASN A 238 2.39 -13.01 14.08
N ASN A 239 1.82 -12.82 12.89
CA ASN A 239 0.75 -13.59 12.27
C ASN A 239 -0.60 -13.61 13.02
N ARG A 240 -0.82 -12.69 13.97
CA ARG A 240 -2.02 -12.61 14.79
C ARG A 240 -2.78 -11.33 14.52
N PHE A 241 -4.11 -11.40 14.61
CA PHE A 241 -4.99 -10.25 14.47
C PHE A 241 -6.17 -10.37 15.44
N LEU A 242 -6.65 -9.23 15.92
CA LEU A 242 -7.77 -9.15 16.86
C LEU A 242 -9.08 -8.99 16.09
N VAL A 243 -10.03 -9.91 16.34
CA VAL A 243 -11.43 -9.78 15.94
C VAL A 243 -12.26 -9.44 17.18
N ASP A 244 -13.07 -8.39 17.09
CA ASP A 244 -14.01 -7.96 18.12
C ASP A 244 -15.46 -8.05 17.63
N SER A 245 -16.41 -8.05 18.56
CA SER A 245 -17.85 -8.27 18.33
C SER A 245 -18.59 -7.21 17.50
N SER A 246 -17.89 -6.26 16.88
CA SER A 246 -18.46 -5.39 15.84
C SER A 246 -18.03 -5.76 14.41
N ILE A 247 -17.16 -6.78 14.24
CA ILE A 247 -16.77 -7.32 12.93
C ILE A 247 -17.73 -8.44 12.53
N ASN A 248 -18.47 -8.21 11.44
CA ASN A 248 -19.44 -9.16 10.89
C ASN A 248 -18.79 -10.16 9.90
N GLU A 249 -17.74 -9.72 9.21
CA GLU A 249 -16.94 -10.54 8.30
C GLU A 249 -15.49 -10.05 8.30
N PHE A 250 -14.52 -10.97 8.18
CA PHE A 250 -13.15 -10.61 7.79
C PHE A 250 -12.71 -11.37 6.56
N THR A 251 -11.81 -10.77 5.77
CA THR A 251 -11.13 -11.42 4.65
C THR A 251 -9.62 -11.30 4.82
N ALA A 252 -8.96 -12.44 5.01
CA ALA A 252 -7.51 -12.54 5.11
C ALA A 252 -6.90 -12.83 3.72
N LEU A 253 -6.06 -11.92 3.22
CA LEU A 253 -5.23 -12.14 2.03
C LEU A 253 -3.81 -12.46 2.49
N ILE A 254 -3.36 -13.69 2.26
CA ILE A 254 -2.09 -14.22 2.77
C ILE A 254 -1.21 -14.62 1.58
N PHE A 255 -0.12 -13.88 1.34
CA PHE A 255 0.78 -14.18 0.22
C PHE A 255 1.76 -15.32 0.57
N HIS A 256 1.99 -16.20 -0.40
CA HIS A 256 2.89 -17.35 -0.27
C HIS A 256 4.31 -17.00 -0.69
N LYS A 257 5.24 -16.97 0.27
CA LYS A 257 6.68 -16.91 -0.02
C LYS A 257 7.14 -18.09 -0.90
N PRO A 258 8.24 -17.94 -1.67
CA PRO A 258 8.82 -19.04 -2.43
C PRO A 258 9.13 -20.28 -1.57
N ASN A 259 8.50 -21.41 -1.90
CA ASN A 259 8.54 -22.68 -1.14
C ASN A 259 7.83 -22.67 0.23
N SER A 260 6.93 -21.70 0.49
CA SER A 260 6.15 -21.66 1.73
C SER A 260 5.23 -22.88 1.91
N GLN A 261 4.82 -23.11 3.15
CA GLN A 261 3.94 -24.21 3.54
C GLN A 261 2.47 -23.85 3.34
N ARG A 262 1.58 -24.85 3.39
CA ARG A 262 0.13 -24.63 3.44
C ARG A 262 -0.22 -23.69 4.59
N VAL A 263 -1.05 -22.69 4.33
CA VAL A 263 -1.60 -21.82 5.37
C VAL A 263 -2.61 -22.62 6.21
N PHE A 264 -2.58 -22.42 7.53
CA PHE A 264 -3.64 -22.86 8.43
C PHE A 264 -4.21 -21.65 9.17
N LEU A 265 -5.53 -21.52 9.21
CA LEU A 265 -6.21 -20.47 9.97
C LEU A 265 -6.66 -21.05 11.31
N ILE A 266 -6.23 -20.46 12.42
CA ILE A 266 -6.52 -20.90 13.78
C ILE A 266 -7.41 -19.87 14.47
N SER A 267 -8.57 -20.34 14.92
CA SER A 267 -9.58 -19.56 15.64
C SER A 267 -9.24 -19.35 17.13
N PRO A 268 -9.87 -18.36 17.81
CA PRO A 268 -9.75 -18.15 19.25
C PRO A 268 -10.09 -19.39 20.10
N SER A 269 -11.03 -20.24 19.65
CA SER A 269 -11.34 -21.51 20.31
C SER A 269 -10.33 -22.64 20.04
N GLY A 270 -9.29 -22.39 19.24
CA GLY A 270 -8.21 -23.34 18.92
C GLY A 270 -8.53 -24.32 17.79
N LYS A 271 -9.68 -24.17 17.10
CA LYS A 271 -9.97 -24.94 15.86
C LYS A 271 -9.06 -24.44 14.75
N ARG A 272 -8.51 -25.38 13.97
CA ARG A 272 -7.53 -25.15 12.90
C ARG A 272 -8.15 -25.56 11.56
N TYR A 273 -8.23 -24.62 10.63
CA TYR A 273 -8.86 -24.77 9.32
C TYR A 273 -7.84 -24.78 8.19
N THR A 274 -8.20 -25.37 7.04
CA THR A 274 -7.41 -25.40 5.80
C THR A 274 -8.30 -25.27 4.57
N SER A 275 -7.71 -25.02 3.40
CA SER A 275 -8.37 -25.08 2.09
C SER A 275 -9.04 -26.41 1.71
N LEU A 276 -8.94 -27.45 2.55
CA LEU A 276 -9.59 -28.76 2.37
C LEU A 276 -10.47 -29.18 3.56
N ASP A 277 -10.46 -28.42 4.65
CA ASP A 277 -11.15 -28.75 5.91
C ASP A 277 -11.54 -27.44 6.61
N HIS A 278 -12.76 -26.97 6.31
CA HIS A 278 -13.36 -25.75 6.83
C HIS A 278 -14.90 -25.87 6.76
N PRO A 279 -15.65 -25.15 7.62
CA PRO A 279 -17.12 -25.08 7.54
C PRO A 279 -17.57 -24.11 6.42
N ASP A 280 -18.87 -24.18 6.07
CA ASP A 280 -19.49 -23.34 5.04
C ASP A 280 -19.47 -21.82 5.36
N THR A 281 -19.23 -21.43 6.63
CA THR A 281 -19.04 -20.03 7.04
C THR A 281 -17.67 -19.46 6.65
N ILE A 282 -16.75 -20.30 6.17
CA ILE A 282 -15.45 -19.91 5.63
C ILE A 282 -15.46 -20.16 4.12
N LYS A 283 -15.37 -19.10 3.30
CA LYS A 283 -14.99 -19.22 1.89
C LYS A 283 -13.45 -19.21 1.82
N TRP A 284 -12.85 -20.28 1.29
CA TRP A 284 -11.40 -20.38 1.12
C TRP A 284 -11.04 -20.50 -0.37
N HIS A 285 -10.33 -19.49 -0.90
CA HIS A 285 -9.82 -19.46 -2.26
C HIS A 285 -8.30 -19.65 -2.25
N TYR A 286 -7.86 -20.88 -2.50
CA TYR A 286 -6.45 -21.23 -2.62
C TYR A 286 -5.93 -20.99 -4.04
N GLU A 287 -4.88 -20.19 -4.16
CA GLU A 287 -4.11 -19.99 -5.38
C GLU A 287 -2.63 -20.29 -5.16
N THR A 288 -1.87 -20.42 -6.25
CA THR A 288 -0.45 -20.84 -6.17
C THR A 288 0.41 -19.85 -5.37
N ARG A 289 0.03 -18.56 -5.36
CA ARG A 289 0.81 -17.46 -4.76
C ARG A 289 0.13 -16.76 -3.57
N TYR A 290 -1.12 -17.07 -3.28
CA TYR A 290 -1.86 -16.51 -2.16
C TYR A 290 -3.01 -17.42 -1.72
N ASP A 291 -3.40 -17.31 -0.46
CA ASP A 291 -4.67 -17.78 0.06
C ASP A 291 -5.55 -16.54 0.35
N LEU A 292 -6.81 -16.56 -0.12
CA LEU A 292 -7.82 -15.57 0.24
C LEU A 292 -8.93 -16.26 1.04
N ILE A 293 -9.07 -15.87 2.30
CA ILE A 293 -9.89 -16.58 3.29
C ILE A 293 -10.91 -15.62 3.90
N THR A 294 -12.17 -15.74 3.50
CA THR A 294 -13.29 -14.92 4.00
C THR A 294 -14.07 -15.70 5.06
N VAL A 295 -14.24 -15.12 6.25
CA VAL A 295 -14.93 -15.73 7.39
C VAL A 295 -16.11 -14.86 7.81
N LYS A 296 -17.33 -15.39 7.69
CA LYS A 296 -18.57 -14.77 8.16
C LYS A 296 -18.89 -15.17 9.59
N ASP A 297 -19.49 -14.24 10.34
CA ASP A 297 -19.85 -14.40 11.77
C ASP A 297 -18.68 -14.96 12.61
N PRO A 298 -17.49 -14.33 12.57
CA PRO A 298 -16.27 -14.87 13.19
C PRO A 298 -16.36 -14.93 14.72
N GLU A 299 -15.63 -15.89 15.31
CA GLU A 299 -15.43 -15.94 16.77
C GLU A 299 -14.65 -14.72 17.28
N ASP A 300 -15.21 -14.03 18.29
CA ASP A 300 -14.53 -12.99 19.07
C ASP A 300 -13.17 -13.48 19.60
N GLY A 301 -12.11 -12.71 19.39
CA GLY A 301 -10.79 -12.92 19.99
C GLY A 301 -9.63 -12.82 19.03
N GLU A 302 -8.49 -13.36 19.45
CA GLU A 302 -7.26 -13.35 18.66
C GLU A 302 -7.22 -14.55 17.70
N TRP A 303 -7.17 -14.27 16.40
CA TRP A 303 -6.98 -15.27 15.34
C TRP A 303 -5.49 -15.35 14.95
N LEU A 304 -5.06 -16.53 14.50
CA LEU A 304 -3.67 -16.83 14.15
C LEU A 304 -3.59 -17.47 12.75
N VAL A 305 -2.69 -16.96 11.91
CA VAL A 305 -2.36 -17.53 10.59
C VAL A 305 -1.04 -18.30 10.67
N GLU A 306 -1.08 -19.62 10.69
CA GLU A 306 0.12 -20.46 10.75
C GLU A 306 0.71 -20.64 9.33
N THR A 307 1.69 -19.80 8.98
CA THR A 307 2.49 -19.84 7.76
C THR A 307 3.76 -18.98 7.92
N GLU A 308 4.69 -18.99 6.96
CA GLU A 308 5.74 -17.97 6.91
C GLU A 308 5.21 -16.68 6.27
N MET A 309 4.89 -15.69 7.11
CA MET A 309 4.17 -14.48 6.67
C MET A 309 4.98 -13.62 5.69
N HIS A 310 4.32 -13.17 4.63
CA HIS A 310 4.82 -12.15 3.71
C HIS A 310 4.31 -10.76 4.12
N PRO A 311 5.14 -9.68 4.09
CA PRO A 311 4.76 -8.34 4.56
C PRO A 311 3.39 -7.82 4.09
N ASP A 312 3.09 -7.85 2.78
CA ASP A 312 1.83 -7.32 2.21
C ASP A 312 0.56 -8.13 2.54
N SER A 313 0.70 -9.22 3.29
CA SER A 313 -0.43 -10.00 3.79
C SER A 313 -1.24 -9.18 4.78
N ARG A 314 -2.56 -9.29 4.72
CA ARG A 314 -3.47 -8.36 5.40
C ARG A 314 -4.78 -9.04 5.78
N VAL A 315 -5.51 -8.40 6.68
CA VAL A 315 -6.88 -8.78 7.01
C VAL A 315 -7.77 -7.55 6.87
N THR A 316 -8.66 -7.55 5.88
CA THR A 316 -9.74 -6.56 5.75
C THR A 316 -10.95 -6.99 6.56
N VAL A 317 -11.78 -6.03 6.98
CA VAL A 317 -12.96 -6.27 7.83
C VAL A 317 -14.20 -5.52 7.34
N VAL A 318 -15.36 -6.13 7.51
CA VAL A 318 -16.68 -5.50 7.42
C VAL A 318 -17.22 -5.36 8.85
N SER A 319 -17.42 -4.13 9.29
CA SER A 319 -17.59 -3.80 10.72
C SER A 319 -18.60 -2.69 10.96
N ASP A 320 -19.42 -2.82 12.01
CA ASP A 320 -20.36 -1.78 12.45
C ASP A 320 -19.62 -0.56 13.04
N LEU A 321 -18.41 -0.79 13.57
CA LEU A 321 -17.47 0.21 14.05
C LEU A 321 -16.42 0.51 12.97
N SER A 322 -16.35 1.75 12.47
CA SER A 322 -15.45 2.12 11.37
C SER A 322 -14.63 3.39 11.61
N LEU A 323 -13.36 3.33 11.20
CA LEU A 323 -12.41 4.44 11.13
C LEU A 323 -12.50 5.10 9.75
N LYS A 324 -12.79 6.41 9.71
CA LYS A 324 -12.69 7.24 8.50
C LYS A 324 -11.54 8.21 8.61
N VAL A 325 -10.76 8.29 7.53
CA VAL A 325 -9.64 9.22 7.37
C VAL A 325 -10.00 10.22 6.26
N SER A 326 -9.45 11.43 6.30
CA SER A 326 -9.44 12.37 5.18
C SER A 326 -8.77 11.74 3.94
N ASP A 327 -9.15 12.15 2.73
CA ASP A 327 -8.46 11.69 1.53
C ASP A 327 -6.97 12.09 1.58
N VAL A 328 -6.11 11.08 1.60
CA VAL A 328 -4.67 11.21 1.43
C VAL A 328 -4.38 11.35 -0.07
N PRO A 329 -3.70 12.40 -0.56
CA PRO A 329 -3.38 12.51 -1.98
C PRO A 329 -2.48 11.36 -2.48
N ALA A 330 -2.75 10.83 -3.67
CA ALA A 330 -1.93 9.78 -4.30
C ALA A 330 -0.48 10.24 -4.58
N MET A 331 -0.26 11.54 -4.76
CA MET A 331 1.06 12.16 -4.82
C MET A 331 1.29 13.06 -3.60
N LEU A 332 2.41 12.84 -2.92
CA LEU A 332 2.95 13.71 -1.88
C LEU A 332 4.28 14.32 -2.35
N TYR A 333 4.76 15.34 -1.67
CA TYR A 333 5.96 16.09 -2.10
C TYR A 333 7.04 16.10 -1.03
N ARG A 334 8.29 15.82 -1.44
CA ARG A 334 9.44 15.83 -0.54
C ARG A 334 9.71 17.26 -0.04
N GLY A 335 9.88 17.41 1.26
CA GLY A 335 9.99 18.69 1.95
C GLY A 335 8.66 19.30 2.41
N LEU A 336 7.51 18.71 2.05
CA LEU A 336 6.19 19.07 2.60
C LEU A 336 5.71 17.98 3.58
N SER A 337 4.74 18.35 4.42
CA SER A 337 3.96 17.41 5.25
C SER A 337 2.58 17.17 4.67
N LEU A 338 1.88 16.17 5.20
CA LEU A 338 0.48 15.85 4.94
C LEU A 338 -0.36 16.08 6.20
N ASP A 339 -1.35 16.96 6.12
CA ASP A 339 -2.41 17.02 7.13
C ASP A 339 -3.33 15.80 7.01
N ILE A 340 -3.57 15.12 8.13
CA ILE A 340 -4.45 13.95 8.20
C ILE A 340 -5.49 14.20 9.29
N GLU A 341 -6.77 14.13 8.94
CA GLU A 341 -7.88 14.12 9.88
C GLU A 341 -8.49 12.70 9.95
N ALA A 342 -8.85 12.26 11.15
CA ALA A 342 -9.53 10.99 11.37
C ALA A 342 -10.73 11.12 12.31
N SER A 343 -11.73 10.28 12.12
CA SER A 343 -12.93 10.19 12.93
C SER A 343 -13.48 8.76 12.95
N VAL A 344 -14.25 8.40 13.98
CA VAL A 344 -14.69 7.01 14.22
C VAL A 344 -16.20 6.98 14.38
N TYR A 345 -16.83 6.01 13.73
CA TYR A 345 -18.28 5.85 13.60
C TYR A 345 -18.74 4.49 14.15
N GLU A 346 -19.95 4.44 14.68
CA GLU A 346 -20.62 3.23 15.20
C GLU A 346 -22.03 3.20 14.59
N GLU A 347 -22.38 2.11 13.87
CA GLU A 347 -23.63 2.00 13.08
C GLU A 347 -23.81 3.17 12.08
N GLY A 348 -22.72 3.82 11.68
CA GLY A 348 -22.71 5.02 10.83
C GLY A 348 -22.85 6.37 11.56
N GLU A 349 -23.07 6.40 12.88
CA GLU A 349 -23.10 7.63 13.69
C GLU A 349 -21.70 8.01 14.22
N LEU A 350 -21.36 9.31 14.20
CA LEU A 350 -20.06 9.80 14.68
C LEU A 350 -19.92 9.67 16.21
N ILE A 351 -18.89 8.98 16.68
CA ILE A 351 -18.66 8.78 18.11
C ILE A 351 -18.10 10.05 18.76
N THR A 352 -18.97 10.80 19.44
CA THR A 352 -18.59 12.02 20.19
C THR A 352 -18.45 11.77 21.72
N ARG A 353 -18.56 10.51 22.15
CA ARG A 353 -18.61 10.10 23.57
C ARG A 353 -17.24 10.28 24.26
N ASN A 354 -17.10 11.34 25.07
CA ASN A 354 -15.81 11.76 25.64
C ASN A 354 -14.99 10.67 26.37
N GLU A 355 -15.66 9.75 27.07
CA GLU A 355 -15.00 8.69 27.83
C GLU A 355 -14.48 7.56 26.92
N PHE A 356 -15.14 7.30 25.79
CA PHE A 356 -14.65 6.40 24.74
C PHE A 356 -13.44 7.02 24.04
N LEU A 357 -13.56 8.29 23.62
CA LEU A 357 -12.47 9.08 23.02
C LEU A 357 -11.25 9.27 23.94
N LYS A 358 -11.29 8.88 25.22
CA LYS A 358 -10.17 8.99 26.19
C LYS A 358 -9.27 7.76 26.20
N VAL A 359 -9.79 6.59 25.85
CA VAL A 359 -9.04 5.32 25.90
C VAL A 359 -8.45 4.92 24.54
N MET A 360 -8.99 5.52 23.46
CA MET A 360 -8.49 5.37 22.10
C MET A 360 -7.13 6.07 21.93
N SER A 361 -6.25 5.44 21.15
CA SER A 361 -5.06 6.05 20.56
C SER A 361 -5.15 5.97 19.04
N LEU A 362 -4.74 7.02 18.33
CA LEU A 362 -4.62 7.02 16.87
C LEU A 362 -3.21 7.47 16.48
N ASN A 363 -2.59 6.80 15.51
CA ASN A 363 -1.27 7.15 14.99
C ASN A 363 -1.23 7.00 13.46
N ALA A 364 -0.65 8.00 12.80
CA ALA A 364 -0.34 7.97 11.37
C ALA A 364 1.12 7.59 11.17
N GLU A 365 1.38 6.72 10.19
CA GLU A 365 2.70 6.14 9.92
C GLU A 365 3.02 6.25 8.43
N GLN A 366 4.23 6.70 8.10
CA GLN A 366 4.82 6.51 6.77
C GLN A 366 5.59 5.18 6.78
N LEU A 367 5.11 4.21 6.00
CA LEU A 367 5.76 2.94 5.77
C LEU A 367 6.49 2.96 4.42
N SER A 368 7.71 2.41 4.36
CA SER A 368 8.32 1.97 3.09
C SER A 368 7.60 0.75 2.53
N ASP A 369 7.82 0.42 1.25
CA ASP A 369 7.34 -0.81 0.62
C ASP A 369 7.60 -2.08 1.46
N ASN A 370 8.77 -2.18 2.10
CA ASN A 370 9.16 -3.30 2.99
C ASN A 370 8.59 -3.20 4.43
N ASP A 371 7.39 -2.62 4.60
CA ASP A 371 6.68 -2.37 5.87
C ASP A 371 7.45 -1.65 7.00
N LYS A 372 8.68 -1.19 6.76
CA LYS A 372 9.44 -0.43 7.75
C LYS A 372 8.82 0.95 7.96
N ILE A 373 8.40 1.22 9.21
CA ILE A 373 8.06 2.56 9.69
C ILE A 373 9.27 3.49 9.50
N LEU A 374 9.08 4.56 8.74
CA LEU A 374 10.07 5.62 8.49
C LEU A 374 9.82 6.85 9.36
N GLN A 375 8.54 7.18 9.55
CA GLN A 375 8.06 8.24 10.42
C GLN A 375 6.69 7.84 10.99
N ALA A 376 6.37 8.32 12.19
CA ALA A 376 5.03 8.26 12.76
C ALA A 376 4.73 9.54 13.55
N ASP A 377 3.45 9.89 13.67
CA ASP A 377 2.94 10.92 14.60
C ASP A 377 1.56 10.52 15.17
N ILE A 378 1.18 11.11 16.30
CA ILE A 378 -0.04 10.78 17.06
C ILE A 378 -1.14 11.78 16.71
N LEU A 379 -2.31 11.29 16.28
CA LEU A 379 -3.45 12.16 15.98
C LEU A 379 -4.03 12.70 17.30
N THR A 380 -4.01 14.02 17.46
CA THR A 380 -4.53 14.70 18.65
C THR A 380 -5.97 15.15 18.44
N ARG A 381 -6.79 15.24 19.50
CA ARG A 381 -8.21 15.64 19.36
C ARG A 381 -8.34 17.07 18.83
N LYS A 382 -9.09 17.24 17.74
CA LYS A 382 -9.36 18.54 17.11
C LYS A 382 -10.11 19.49 18.06
N PRO A 383 -9.52 20.61 18.51
CA PRO A 383 -10.13 21.46 19.55
C PRO A 383 -11.47 22.09 19.13
N SER A 384 -11.67 22.27 17.82
CA SER A 384 -12.87 22.86 17.21
C SER A 384 -13.98 21.85 16.92
N ALA A 385 -13.70 20.54 16.86
CA ALA A 385 -14.64 19.52 16.38
C ALA A 385 -14.58 18.23 17.22
N LYS A 386 -15.67 17.92 17.95
CA LYS A 386 -15.76 16.69 18.77
C LYS A 386 -15.86 15.45 17.89
N GLY A 387 -15.11 14.40 18.25
CA GLY A 387 -15.07 13.13 17.50
C GLY A 387 -14.00 13.08 16.41
N TYR A 388 -13.33 14.20 16.14
CA TYR A 388 -12.27 14.33 15.14
C TYR A 388 -10.89 14.41 15.80
N PHE A 389 -9.89 13.87 15.12
CA PHE A 389 -8.48 13.88 15.51
C PHE A 389 -7.64 14.34 14.32
N GLU A 390 -6.52 15.04 14.56
CA GLU A 390 -5.67 15.64 13.52
C GLU A 390 -4.16 15.51 13.83
N THR A 391 -3.36 15.38 12.78
CA THR A 391 -1.88 15.32 12.77
C THR A 391 -1.33 15.96 11.49
N ASN A 392 -0.07 16.40 11.53
CA ASN A 392 0.69 16.83 10.35
C ASN A 392 1.87 15.86 10.15
N LEU A 393 1.69 14.86 9.28
CA LEU A 393 2.68 13.81 9.04
C LEU A 393 3.73 14.29 8.03
N GLY A 394 4.95 14.56 8.49
CA GLY A 394 6.08 14.92 7.64
C GLY A 394 7.15 15.76 8.36
N PRO A 395 8.01 16.49 7.62
CA PRO A 395 8.05 16.56 6.16
C PRO A 395 8.62 15.27 5.54
N PHE A 396 8.14 14.89 4.36
CA PHE A 396 8.64 13.69 3.67
C PHE A 396 10.08 13.92 3.18
N ASN A 397 10.98 12.98 3.48
CA ASN A 397 12.44 13.14 3.28
C ASN A 397 13.04 12.32 2.13
N LYS A 398 12.24 11.52 1.42
CA LYS A 398 12.66 10.71 0.27
C LYS A 398 11.54 10.57 -0.76
N THR A 399 11.92 10.40 -2.01
CA THR A 399 11.07 10.04 -3.15
C THR A 399 10.76 8.54 -3.19
N GLY A 400 9.79 8.15 -4.03
CA GLY A 400 9.42 6.75 -4.27
C GLY A 400 8.04 6.38 -3.72
N ASN A 401 7.75 5.08 -3.70
CA ASN A 401 6.51 4.51 -3.17
C ASN A 401 6.55 4.40 -1.65
N TYR A 402 5.41 4.67 -1.01
CA TYR A 402 5.18 4.55 0.42
C TYR A 402 3.72 4.18 0.70
N ARG A 403 3.43 3.74 1.92
CA ARG A 403 2.06 3.66 2.43
C ARG A 403 1.89 4.63 3.60
N ILE A 404 0.81 5.40 3.59
CA ILE A 404 0.33 6.15 4.75
C ILE A 404 -0.68 5.27 5.47
N LYS A 405 -0.36 4.85 6.69
CA LYS A 405 -1.21 3.98 7.51
C LYS A 405 -1.69 4.75 8.74
N VAL A 406 -3.00 4.83 8.93
CA VAL A 406 -3.61 5.36 10.15
C VAL A 406 -4.15 4.20 10.96
N ASN A 407 -3.52 3.94 12.10
CA ASN A 407 -3.95 2.92 13.05
C ASN A 407 -4.84 3.56 14.14
N LEU A 408 -5.79 2.78 14.64
CA LEU A 408 -6.66 3.07 15.77
C LEU A 408 -6.61 1.90 16.76
N ASP A 409 -6.16 2.17 17.98
CA ASP A 409 -6.17 1.23 19.10
C ASP A 409 -7.22 1.67 20.13
N GLY A 410 -8.31 0.90 20.23
CA GLY A 410 -9.39 1.07 21.20
C GLY A 410 -9.27 0.22 22.46
N LYS A 411 -8.14 -0.48 22.67
CA LYS A 411 -7.85 -1.47 23.73
C LYS A 411 -8.68 -2.76 23.70
N THR A 412 -9.91 -2.72 23.21
CA THR A 412 -10.77 -3.91 23.01
C THR A 412 -11.12 -4.15 21.53
N PHE A 413 -10.69 -3.25 20.65
CA PHE A 413 -10.83 -3.31 19.20
C PHE A 413 -9.62 -2.60 18.59
N GLN A 414 -9.29 -2.92 17.34
CA GLN A 414 -8.28 -2.21 16.54
C GLN A 414 -8.81 -1.99 15.13
N ARG A 415 -8.50 -0.86 14.50
CA ARG A 415 -8.80 -0.59 13.08
C ARG A 415 -7.61 0.07 12.42
N SER A 416 -7.52 -0.06 11.09
CA SER A 416 -6.43 0.47 10.28
C SER A 416 -6.97 0.85 8.90
N ILE A 417 -6.55 2.01 8.40
CA ILE A 417 -6.68 2.40 7.00
C ILE A 417 -5.26 2.58 6.46
N SER A 418 -4.95 1.96 5.32
CA SER A 418 -3.63 1.99 4.69
C SER A 418 -3.79 2.41 3.23
N GLN A 419 -3.24 3.57 2.86
CA GLN A 419 -3.35 4.13 1.52
C GLN A 419 -1.95 4.29 0.89
N PRO A 420 -1.70 3.73 -0.31
CA PRO A 420 -0.44 3.91 -1.03
C PRO A 420 -0.33 5.31 -1.63
N VAL A 421 0.89 5.84 -1.64
CA VAL A 421 1.26 7.18 -2.11
C VAL A 421 2.62 7.16 -2.80
N PHE A 422 2.81 8.06 -3.75
CA PHE A 422 4.11 8.34 -4.37
C PHE A 422 4.64 9.70 -3.88
N VAL A 423 5.83 9.72 -3.27
CA VAL A 423 6.50 10.99 -2.92
C VAL A 423 7.40 11.42 -4.08
N GLN A 424 7.26 12.66 -4.53
CA GLN A 424 8.09 13.26 -5.59
C GLN A 424 8.80 14.55 -5.15
N ASP A 425 9.87 14.93 -5.83
CA ASP A 425 10.38 16.29 -5.86
C ASP A 425 9.30 17.30 -6.30
N ILE A 426 9.26 18.45 -5.62
CA ILE A 426 8.46 19.64 -6.00
C ILE A 426 8.80 20.19 -7.40
N VAL A 427 10.00 19.88 -7.92
CA VAL A 427 10.54 20.28 -9.21
C VAL A 427 11.35 19.12 -9.77
N SER A 428 11.04 18.66 -10.98
CA SER A 428 11.83 17.63 -11.66
C SER A 428 13.04 18.24 -12.37
N SER A 429 14.06 17.43 -12.64
CA SER A 429 15.25 17.88 -13.37
C SER A 429 15.55 16.96 -14.54
N SER A 430 16.04 17.54 -15.65
CA SER A 430 16.45 16.82 -16.84
C SER A 430 17.72 17.43 -17.45
N LEU A 431 18.54 16.57 -18.06
CA LEU A 431 19.87 16.91 -18.54
C LEU A 431 19.83 17.26 -20.03
N ASP A 432 20.32 18.44 -20.37
CA ASP A 432 20.46 18.93 -21.74
C ASP A 432 21.90 18.67 -22.21
N ASN A 433 22.04 17.74 -23.15
CA ASN A 433 23.32 17.40 -23.76
C ASN A 433 23.48 18.12 -25.11
N ASP A 434 24.71 18.42 -25.50
CA ASP A 434 25.00 18.95 -26.84
C ASP A 434 25.12 17.86 -27.92
N ASP A 435 25.48 18.27 -29.14
CA ASP A 435 25.64 17.38 -30.30
C ASP A 435 26.71 16.28 -30.12
N ALA A 436 27.62 16.43 -29.14
CA ALA A 436 28.63 15.42 -28.79
C ALA A 436 28.16 14.47 -27.67
N GLY A 437 27.00 14.75 -27.05
CA GLY A 437 26.51 14.02 -25.88
C GLY A 437 27.10 14.52 -24.57
N ASP A 438 27.62 15.75 -24.52
CA ASP A 438 28.17 16.35 -23.31
C ASP A 438 27.15 17.25 -22.58
N PRO A 439 27.02 17.10 -21.25
CA PRO A 439 25.98 17.76 -20.45
C PRO A 439 26.26 19.24 -20.27
N LYS A 440 25.40 20.07 -20.84
CA LYS A 440 25.60 21.52 -20.99
C LYS A 440 24.68 22.35 -20.09
N ARG A 441 23.47 21.88 -19.83
CA ARG A 441 22.51 22.54 -18.93
C ARG A 441 21.70 21.50 -18.16
N ILE A 442 21.14 21.93 -17.03
CA ILE A 442 20.03 21.24 -16.38
C ILE A 442 18.77 22.10 -16.61
N PHE A 443 17.74 21.49 -17.20
CA PHE A 443 16.38 22.03 -17.18
C PHE A 443 15.69 21.57 -15.90
N PHE A 444 14.93 22.47 -15.29
CA PHE A 444 14.08 22.19 -14.14
C PHE A 444 12.64 22.51 -14.52
N THR A 445 11.72 21.59 -14.25
CA THR A 445 10.30 21.71 -14.60
C THR A 445 9.44 21.58 -13.34
N ARG A 446 8.48 22.48 -13.18
CA ARG A 446 7.54 22.48 -12.06
C ARG A 446 6.73 21.18 -12.02
N VAL A 447 6.74 20.51 -10.87
CA VAL A 447 5.86 19.36 -10.60
C VAL A 447 4.68 19.80 -9.74
N LEU A 448 4.95 20.43 -8.59
CA LEU A 448 3.94 20.92 -7.66
C LEU A 448 3.05 22.01 -8.32
N PRO A 449 1.75 21.79 -8.54
CA PRO A 449 0.90 22.70 -9.32
C PRO A 449 0.72 24.11 -8.73
N GLU A 450 0.87 24.26 -7.41
CA GLU A 450 0.72 25.55 -6.72
C GLU A 450 2.03 26.34 -6.62
N LEU A 451 3.17 25.71 -6.93
CA LEU A 451 4.48 26.35 -6.89
C LEU A 451 4.56 27.47 -7.92
N LYS A 452 5.04 28.65 -7.53
CA LYS A 452 5.35 29.75 -8.46
C LYS A 452 6.85 29.82 -8.66
N ALA A 453 7.32 29.99 -9.89
CA ALA A 453 8.75 29.90 -10.18
C ALA A 453 9.65 30.92 -9.45
N ASN A 454 9.07 32.05 -9.01
CA ASN A 454 9.77 33.10 -8.26
C ASN A 454 9.76 32.89 -6.73
N ASP A 455 8.91 32.01 -6.22
CA ASP A 455 8.75 31.79 -4.77
C ASP A 455 9.79 30.78 -4.24
N ILE A 456 10.66 30.24 -5.12
CA ILE A 456 11.68 29.24 -4.82
C ILE A 456 12.98 29.46 -5.62
N GLN A 457 14.11 29.25 -4.96
CA GLN A 457 15.45 29.28 -5.52
C GLN A 457 16.04 27.87 -5.57
N ILE A 458 16.47 27.43 -6.74
CA ILE A 458 17.14 26.14 -6.94
C ILE A 458 18.66 26.39 -7.01
N LYS A 459 19.39 25.68 -6.15
CA LYS A 459 20.86 25.63 -6.10
C LYS A 459 21.36 24.26 -6.55
N GLY A 460 22.61 24.22 -7.02
CA GLY A 460 23.32 22.98 -7.31
C GLY A 460 24.80 23.07 -6.98
N THR A 461 25.36 22.01 -6.43
CA THR A 461 26.79 21.90 -6.12
C THR A 461 27.48 21.11 -7.22
N VAL A 462 28.17 21.79 -8.13
CA VAL A 462 28.84 21.20 -9.29
C VAL A 462 30.35 21.33 -9.13
N MET A 463 31.05 20.19 -9.06
CA MET A 463 32.50 20.13 -8.79
C MET A 463 32.94 20.90 -7.53
N GLY A 464 32.06 21.02 -6.53
CA GLY A 464 32.30 21.78 -5.29
C GLY A 464 31.97 23.27 -5.35
N MET A 465 31.53 23.80 -6.50
CA MET A 465 31.05 25.17 -6.65
C MET A 465 29.53 25.23 -6.49
N GLU A 466 29.02 26.18 -5.70
CA GLU A 466 27.59 26.50 -5.70
C GLU A 466 27.19 27.27 -6.97
N MET A 467 26.15 26.79 -7.63
CA MET A 467 25.51 27.45 -8.78
C MET A 467 24.01 27.60 -8.53
N ASN A 468 23.37 28.54 -9.23
CA ASN A 468 21.97 28.88 -9.07
C ASN A 468 21.24 28.73 -10.41
N ALA A 469 20.06 28.11 -10.40
CA ALA A 469 19.20 28.06 -11.59
C ALA A 469 18.52 29.44 -11.81
N LYS A 470 18.33 29.80 -13.07
CA LYS A 470 17.69 31.04 -13.51
C LYS A 470 16.24 30.73 -13.92
N VAL A 471 15.27 31.44 -13.35
CA VAL A 471 13.87 31.38 -13.81
C VAL A 471 13.83 31.74 -15.30
N THR A 472 13.20 30.89 -16.11
CA THR A 472 13.11 31.02 -17.58
C THR A 472 11.65 31.15 -18.04
N SER A 473 10.70 30.54 -17.31
CA SER A 473 9.27 30.81 -17.45
C SER A 473 8.57 30.69 -16.10
N SER A 474 7.23 30.82 -16.07
CA SER A 474 6.40 30.60 -14.87
C SER A 474 6.50 29.17 -14.29
N GLU A 475 7.06 28.22 -15.03
CA GLU A 475 7.13 26.80 -14.66
C GLU A 475 8.52 26.18 -14.79
N ASN A 476 9.50 26.91 -15.36
CA ASN A 476 10.80 26.34 -15.72
C ASN A 476 11.98 27.20 -15.27
N TRP A 477 13.06 26.54 -14.86
CA TRP A 477 14.37 27.14 -14.56
C TRP A 477 15.46 26.45 -15.38
N VAL A 478 16.59 27.13 -15.57
CA VAL A 478 17.78 26.59 -16.26
C VAL A 478 19.03 26.84 -15.42
N MET A 479 19.86 25.82 -15.26
CA MET A 479 21.21 25.96 -14.71
C MET A 479 22.22 25.59 -15.80
N ASP A 480 23.04 26.56 -16.21
CA ASP A 480 24.15 26.31 -17.15
C ASP A 480 25.26 25.53 -16.43
N LEU A 481 25.78 24.48 -17.06
CA LEU A 481 26.86 23.66 -16.50
C LEU A 481 28.23 24.13 -17.02
N PRO A 482 29.29 24.09 -16.18
CA PRO A 482 30.67 24.13 -16.65
C PRO A 482 31.03 22.81 -17.36
N GLU A 483 32.12 22.83 -18.12
CA GLU A 483 32.71 21.60 -18.68
C GLU A 483 33.02 20.59 -17.55
N LEU A 484 32.52 19.36 -17.68
CA LEU A 484 32.67 18.30 -16.69
C LEU A 484 33.71 17.27 -17.13
N ASP A 485 34.53 16.82 -16.18
CA ASP A 485 35.47 15.72 -16.40
C ASP A 485 34.71 14.39 -16.61
N ARG A 486 34.47 14.02 -17.86
CA ARG A 486 33.79 12.77 -18.26
C ARG A 486 34.60 11.50 -17.98
N ASN A 487 35.85 11.59 -17.52
CA ASN A 487 36.64 10.38 -17.17
C ASN A 487 36.19 9.77 -15.83
N ARG A 488 35.46 10.53 -15.00
CA ARG A 488 34.95 10.11 -13.69
C ARG A 488 33.44 10.26 -13.57
N LYS A 489 32.85 9.54 -12.62
CA LYS A 489 31.45 9.73 -12.21
C LYS A 489 31.30 11.11 -11.58
N ASN A 490 30.43 11.96 -12.14
CA ASN A 490 30.09 13.25 -11.55
C ASN A 490 28.71 13.14 -10.87
N VAL A 491 28.58 13.73 -9.68
CA VAL A 491 27.33 13.75 -8.91
C VAL A 491 27.01 15.19 -8.55
N ILE A 492 25.91 15.72 -9.06
CA ILE A 492 25.43 17.07 -8.80
C ILE A 492 24.37 16.98 -7.71
N ARG A 493 24.71 17.43 -6.50
CA ARG A 493 23.70 17.64 -5.44
C ARG A 493 22.91 18.90 -5.75
N LEU A 494 21.61 18.86 -5.49
CA LEU A 494 20.67 19.91 -5.83
C LEU A 494 19.87 20.27 -4.57
N PHE A 495 19.52 21.54 -4.40
CA PHE A 495 18.75 22.01 -3.24
C PHE A 495 17.73 23.05 -3.69
N ALA A 496 16.48 22.92 -3.24
CA ALA A 496 15.45 23.91 -3.48
C ALA A 496 15.07 24.59 -2.15
N LYS A 497 15.09 25.93 -2.13
CA LYS A 497 14.80 26.73 -0.94
C LYS A 497 13.84 27.88 -1.29
N GLY A 498 12.74 28.00 -0.57
CA GLY A 498 11.69 28.97 -0.91
C GLY A 498 10.55 29.02 0.10
N ILE A 499 9.39 29.48 -0.37
CA ILE A 499 8.13 29.50 0.38
C ILE A 499 7.06 28.76 -0.43
N ILE A 500 6.38 27.81 0.20
CA ILE A 500 5.30 27.00 -0.41
C ILE A 500 4.09 27.06 0.52
N ALA A 501 2.90 27.34 0.00
CA ALA A 501 1.66 27.59 0.76
C ALA A 501 1.72 28.70 1.84
N GLY A 502 2.87 29.38 2.00
CA GLY A 502 3.13 30.35 3.08
C GLY A 502 4.22 29.89 4.06
N GLU A 503 4.62 28.62 4.02
CA GLU A 503 5.64 28.04 4.89
C GLU A 503 7.03 28.00 4.24
N PRO A 504 8.12 28.18 5.01
CA PRO A 504 9.48 28.11 4.48
C PRO A 504 9.91 26.65 4.24
N VAL A 505 10.28 26.33 3.00
CA VAL A 505 10.71 24.98 2.60
C VAL A 505 12.18 25.00 2.16
N GLU A 506 12.95 24.02 2.64
CA GLU A 506 14.32 23.76 2.25
C GLU A 506 14.53 22.24 2.10
N VAL A 507 14.83 21.79 0.88
CA VAL A 507 14.87 20.36 0.53
C VAL A 507 16.03 20.04 -0.41
N GLU A 508 16.81 18.99 -0.10
CA GLU A 508 17.76 18.40 -1.05
C GLU A 508 16.97 17.66 -2.13
N LEU A 509 17.18 18.00 -3.41
CA LEU A 509 16.55 17.35 -4.55
C LEU A 509 17.30 16.05 -4.94
N GLU A 510 16.68 15.21 -5.76
CA GLU A 510 17.37 14.02 -6.28
C GLU A 510 18.68 14.40 -6.99
N PRO A 511 19.83 13.78 -6.64
CA PRO A 511 21.11 14.18 -7.19
C PRO A 511 21.29 13.64 -8.61
N ILE A 512 21.59 14.53 -9.57
CA ILE A 512 21.87 14.11 -10.94
C ILE A 512 23.22 13.40 -10.98
N VAL A 513 23.20 12.12 -11.38
CA VAL A 513 24.39 11.28 -11.54
C VAL A 513 24.75 11.18 -13.02
N ILE A 514 25.92 11.70 -13.38
CA ILE A 514 26.46 11.67 -14.74
C ILE A 514 27.56 10.59 -14.77
N PRO A 515 27.37 9.48 -15.51
CA PRO A 515 28.38 8.42 -15.59
C PRO A 515 29.61 8.87 -16.37
N SER A 516 30.75 8.23 -16.07
CA SER A 516 31.97 8.37 -16.86
C SER A 516 31.81 7.72 -18.23
N LEU A 517 32.49 8.29 -19.24
CA LEU A 517 32.63 7.69 -20.56
C LEU A 517 33.69 6.58 -20.60
N ALA A 518 34.62 6.59 -19.62
CA ALA A 518 35.49 5.46 -19.30
C ALA A 518 34.86 4.66 -18.14
N PRO A 519 34.39 3.42 -18.33
CA PRO A 519 33.98 2.57 -17.23
C PRO A 519 35.22 2.16 -16.43
N GLU A 520 35.20 2.35 -15.12
CA GLU A 520 36.22 1.77 -14.23
C GLU A 520 36.14 0.24 -14.32
N PRO A 521 37.27 -0.48 -14.42
CA PRO A 521 37.26 -1.93 -14.40
C PRO A 521 36.72 -2.41 -13.05
N GLN A 522 35.63 -3.17 -13.06
CA GLN A 522 35.08 -3.75 -11.84
C GLN A 522 36.07 -4.75 -11.23
N VAL A 523 36.86 -4.27 -10.26
CA VAL A 523 37.67 -5.14 -9.41
C VAL A 523 36.71 -5.91 -8.52
N GLN A 524 36.38 -7.13 -8.95
CA GLN A 524 35.80 -8.13 -8.05
C GLN A 524 36.82 -8.37 -6.94
N ALA A 525 36.51 -7.93 -5.73
CA ALA A 525 37.25 -8.30 -4.53
C ALA A 525 37.04 -9.80 -4.30
N ILE A 526 37.95 -10.61 -4.85
CA ILE A 526 38.04 -12.03 -4.51
C ILE A 526 38.69 -12.08 -3.13
N ASP A 527 37.87 -12.14 -2.09
CA ASP A 527 38.30 -12.39 -0.71
C ASP A 527 38.79 -13.83 -0.58
N GLN A 528 39.97 -14.09 -1.14
CA GLN A 528 40.74 -15.31 -0.92
C GLN A 528 41.69 -15.09 0.26
N GLU A 529 41.17 -15.34 1.48
CA GLU A 529 42.00 -15.63 2.64
C GLU A 529 42.79 -16.92 2.41
N THR A 530 43.90 -16.80 1.67
CA THR A 530 44.84 -17.90 1.43
C THR A 530 46.06 -17.66 2.32
N SER A 531 46.01 -18.20 3.54
CA SER A 531 47.16 -18.19 4.45
C SER A 531 48.31 -18.98 3.84
N VAL A 532 49.31 -18.28 3.30
CA VAL A 532 50.48 -18.91 2.67
C VAL A 532 51.48 -19.32 3.73
N ASP A 533 51.29 -20.51 4.31
CA ASP A 533 52.36 -21.16 5.08
C ASP A 533 53.57 -21.43 4.19
N ALA A 534 54.73 -20.98 4.65
CA ALA A 534 55.96 -21.02 3.87
C ALA A 534 56.84 -22.21 4.28
N GLU A 535 56.81 -23.29 3.51
CA GLU A 535 57.74 -24.41 3.66
C GLU A 535 58.57 -24.70 2.40
N GLN A 536 59.67 -25.43 2.58
CA GLN A 536 60.87 -25.29 1.76
C GLN A 536 60.99 -26.34 0.65
N LEU A 537 61.68 -25.97 -0.44
CA LEU A 537 62.01 -26.83 -1.57
C LEU A 537 62.92 -28.02 -1.16
N PRO A 538 62.51 -29.27 -1.42
CA PRO A 538 63.44 -30.39 -1.54
C PRO A 538 64.11 -30.36 -2.93
N GLN A 539 65.39 -30.73 -3.01
CA GLN A 539 66.10 -30.91 -4.29
C GLN A 539 66.19 -32.40 -4.67
N ASP A 540 66.04 -32.68 -5.96
CA ASP A 540 66.48 -33.88 -6.71
C ASP A 540 66.07 -35.29 -6.23
N GLY A 541 66.01 -36.25 -7.17
CA GLY A 541 65.82 -37.67 -6.79
C GLY A 541 65.10 -38.58 -7.78
N GLY A 542 65.46 -38.57 -9.06
CA GLY A 542 64.74 -39.25 -10.16
C GLY A 542 64.44 -40.76 -10.08
N SER A 543 63.73 -41.22 -11.12
CA SER A 543 63.57 -42.61 -11.60
C SER A 543 62.60 -43.56 -10.85
N GLY A 544 61.70 -44.20 -11.62
CA GLY A 544 61.13 -45.50 -11.23
C GLY A 544 59.74 -45.79 -11.77
N GLY A 545 59.65 -46.57 -12.86
CA GLY A 545 58.40 -46.84 -13.55
C GLY A 545 57.41 -47.82 -12.90
N SER A 546 56.20 -47.80 -13.48
CA SER A 546 55.33 -48.94 -13.77
C SER A 546 54.26 -49.39 -12.76
N GLU A 547 53.12 -49.79 -13.36
CA GLU A 547 52.18 -50.86 -12.95
C GLU A 547 51.31 -50.70 -11.69
N SER A 548 50.17 -50.03 -11.90
CA SER A 548 48.80 -50.61 -11.91
C SER A 548 48.26 -51.50 -10.77
N SER A 549 46.94 -51.40 -10.56
CA SER A 549 46.05 -52.26 -9.73
C SER A 549 46.14 -52.03 -8.21
N SER A 550 45.12 -52.32 -7.39
CA SER A 550 43.66 -52.39 -7.61
C SER A 550 42.93 -52.54 -6.27
N GLY A 551 41.81 -51.83 -6.07
CA GLY A 551 40.98 -51.96 -4.86
C GLY A 551 41.67 -51.44 -3.57
N GLU A 552 41.04 -51.51 -2.41
CA GLU A 552 39.59 -51.66 -2.17
C GLU A 552 39.21 -50.97 -0.84
N SER A 553 37.90 -50.76 -0.67
CA SER A 553 37.15 -50.17 0.45
C SER A 553 37.69 -50.28 1.90
N SER A 554 37.21 -49.33 2.72
CA SER A 554 37.03 -49.43 4.18
C SER A 554 38.31 -49.27 5.05
N SER A 555 38.26 -48.96 6.35
CA SER A 555 37.32 -48.17 7.17
C SER A 555 37.90 -48.07 8.60
N GLY A 556 37.42 -47.12 9.42
CA GLY A 556 37.42 -47.30 10.88
C GLY A 556 38.64 -46.78 11.68
N SER A 557 38.41 -45.66 12.36
CA SER A 557 38.62 -45.52 13.82
C SER A 557 40.02 -45.74 14.45
N GLY A 558 40.71 -44.62 14.70
CA GLY A 558 40.96 -44.19 16.09
C GLY A 558 42.29 -44.57 16.78
N GLY A 559 42.52 -43.96 17.95
CA GLY A 559 43.80 -44.00 18.70
C GLY A 559 44.74 -42.85 18.26
N SER A 560 44.86 -41.69 18.92
CA SER A 560 44.81 -41.26 20.34
C SER A 560 46.14 -41.39 21.09
N ALA A 561 46.49 -40.33 21.84
CA ALA A 561 47.65 -40.15 22.73
C ALA A 561 49.06 -40.13 22.09
N ALA A 562 50.09 -39.44 22.64
CA ALA A 562 50.15 -38.30 23.58
C ALA A 562 51.59 -37.72 23.67
N GLY A 563 51.73 -36.46 24.08
CA GLY A 563 53.00 -35.77 24.43
C GLY A 563 52.84 -34.24 24.31
N VAL A 564 52.86 -33.40 25.36
CA VAL A 564 53.92 -33.10 26.35
C VAL A 564 55.11 -32.38 25.66
N SER A 565 55.50 -31.13 25.99
CA SER A 565 55.32 -30.36 27.25
C SER A 565 55.25 -28.82 27.09
N SER A 566 54.54 -28.18 28.03
CA SER A 566 54.79 -26.87 28.67
C SER A 566 55.18 -25.61 27.87
N SER A 567 54.33 -24.57 28.00
CA SER A 567 54.74 -23.21 28.45
C SER A 567 53.56 -22.56 29.21
N GLN A 568 53.88 -21.64 30.14
CA GLN A 568 53.00 -20.98 31.13
C GLN A 568 52.92 -19.46 30.84
N ASP A 569 51.94 -18.64 31.27
CA ASP A 569 50.60 -18.85 31.90
C ASP A 569 49.57 -18.02 31.05
N ASP A 570 48.45 -17.37 31.45
CA ASP A 570 47.69 -17.13 32.70
C ASP A 570 46.23 -16.71 32.36
N GLU A 571 45.51 -16.05 33.27
CA GLU A 571 44.22 -15.34 33.16
C GLU A 571 42.96 -16.18 32.80
N THR A 572 42.54 -16.98 33.78
CA THR A 572 41.14 -17.09 34.26
C THR A 572 39.99 -17.21 33.22
N PRO A 573 39.71 -18.41 32.68
CA PRO A 573 38.47 -18.67 31.92
C PRO A 573 37.22 -18.77 32.83
N LYS A 574 36.10 -18.19 32.38
CA LYS A 574 34.79 -18.28 33.09
C LYS A 574 34.26 -19.71 33.09
N LYS A 575 34.01 -20.27 34.27
CA LYS A 575 33.41 -21.61 34.45
C LYS A 575 32.00 -21.66 33.87
N ARG A 576 31.79 -22.49 32.83
CA ARG A 576 30.44 -22.92 32.43
C ARG A 576 29.85 -23.77 33.57
N MET A 577 28.63 -23.48 34.00
CA MET A 577 27.86 -24.41 34.84
C MET A 577 27.03 -25.31 33.93
N ASN A 578 27.03 -26.61 34.23
CA ASN A 578 26.21 -27.58 33.52
C ASN A 578 24.74 -27.38 33.91
N LEU A 579 23.86 -27.44 32.91
CA LEU A 579 22.46 -27.78 33.14
C LEU A 579 22.38 -29.28 33.46
N LEU A 580 21.40 -29.71 34.27
CA LEU A 580 21.19 -31.08 34.78
C LEU A 580 21.98 -31.48 36.05
N ASP A 581 21.65 -30.88 37.19
CA ASP A 581 21.68 -31.56 38.51
C ASP A 581 20.46 -31.08 39.34
N PRO A 582 19.54 -31.97 39.80
CA PRO A 582 18.21 -31.54 40.24
C PRO A 582 17.99 -31.41 41.76
N ASN A 583 19.00 -31.47 42.65
CA ASN A 583 18.72 -31.51 44.09
C ASN A 583 19.80 -30.93 45.05
N ASP A 584 20.21 -29.66 44.90
CA ASP A 584 21.22 -29.04 45.79
C ASP A 584 20.83 -27.63 46.30
N GLN A 585 20.14 -27.57 47.45
CA GLN A 585 20.08 -26.44 48.38
C GLN A 585 19.85 -26.94 49.82
N PRO A 586 20.43 -26.28 50.82
CA PRO A 586 19.58 -25.68 51.86
C PRO A 586 19.90 -24.20 52.16
N LEU A 587 18.96 -23.54 52.84
CA LEU A 587 18.91 -22.09 53.12
C LEU A 587 19.51 -21.74 54.50
N ASP A 588 19.88 -20.47 54.69
CA ASP A 588 19.71 -19.76 55.96
C ASP A 588 19.48 -18.23 55.70
N PRO A 589 18.72 -17.47 56.53
CA PRO A 589 18.06 -16.23 56.08
C PRO A 589 18.64 -14.90 56.62
N GLY A 590 18.29 -13.80 55.92
CA GLY A 590 18.50 -12.40 56.34
C GLY A 590 17.30 -11.51 55.93
N PRO A 591 17.02 -10.39 56.64
CA PRO A 591 15.64 -10.10 57.04
C PRO A 591 14.83 -9.19 56.11
N GLY A 592 13.49 -9.40 56.12
CA GLY A 592 12.52 -8.53 55.43
C GLY A 592 11.10 -9.12 55.24
N GLY A 593 10.93 -10.42 55.47
CA GLY A 593 9.67 -11.14 55.20
C GLY A 593 8.60 -11.00 56.28
N SER A 594 7.78 -9.95 56.23
CA SER A 594 6.49 -9.89 56.96
C SER A 594 5.40 -9.07 56.26
N ASN A 595 5.76 -7.97 55.58
CA ASN A 595 4.77 -7.03 55.05
C ASN A 595 4.33 -7.29 53.59
N LEU A 596 5.11 -7.98 52.75
CA LEU A 596 4.74 -8.19 51.34
C LEU A 596 3.62 -9.22 51.14
N LEU A 597 3.52 -10.25 51.99
CA LEU A 597 2.56 -11.35 51.78
C LEU A 597 1.11 -10.86 51.87
N TRP A 598 0.82 -9.96 52.82
CA TRP A 598 -0.47 -9.28 52.93
C TRP A 598 -0.78 -8.34 51.74
N ILE A 599 0.24 -7.73 51.13
CA ILE A 599 0.06 -6.89 49.94
C ILE A 599 -0.34 -7.76 48.74
N TYR A 600 0.34 -8.88 48.50
CA TYR A 600 -0.04 -9.82 47.43
C TYR A 600 -1.42 -10.47 47.66
N LEU A 601 -1.77 -10.82 48.90
CA LEU A 601 -3.11 -11.29 49.24
C LEU A 601 -4.18 -10.23 48.99
N GLY A 602 -3.90 -8.96 49.34
CA GLY A 602 -4.76 -7.82 49.06
C GLY A 602 -4.99 -7.59 47.57
N VAL A 603 -3.92 -7.57 46.76
CA VAL A 603 -4.00 -7.43 45.29
C VAL A 603 -4.76 -8.61 44.67
N GLY A 604 -4.52 -9.84 45.13
CA GLY A 604 -5.26 -11.02 44.68
C GLY A 604 -6.76 -10.91 44.96
N LEU A 605 -7.15 -10.50 46.17
CA LEU A 605 -8.55 -10.31 46.55
C LEU A 605 -9.22 -9.15 45.78
N VAL A 606 -8.51 -8.07 45.51
CA VAL A 606 -9.02 -6.95 44.68
C VAL A 606 -9.26 -7.42 43.24
N ASN A 607 -8.35 -8.18 42.65
CA ASN A 607 -8.55 -8.73 41.30
C ASN A 607 -9.72 -9.73 41.26
N ILE A 608 -9.85 -10.62 42.24
CA ILE A 608 -10.99 -11.54 42.34
C ILE A 608 -12.31 -10.77 42.49
N ALA A 609 -12.34 -9.68 43.27
CA ALA A 609 -13.52 -8.82 43.40
C ALA A 609 -13.87 -8.08 42.09
N LEU A 610 -12.87 -7.62 41.34
CA LEU A 610 -13.06 -7.01 40.00
C LEU A 610 -13.63 -8.03 39.00
N PHE A 611 -13.07 -9.23 38.91
CA PHE A 611 -13.59 -10.29 38.04
C PHE A 611 -15.00 -10.73 38.44
N ALA A 612 -15.30 -10.85 39.75
CA ALA A 612 -16.65 -11.14 40.22
C ALA A 612 -17.65 -10.02 39.90
N GLY A 613 -17.24 -8.76 40.01
CA GLY A 613 -18.05 -7.59 39.62
C GLY A 613 -18.33 -7.54 38.13
N ALA A 614 -17.30 -7.76 37.30
CA ALA A 614 -17.43 -7.83 35.84
C ALA A 614 -18.36 -8.98 35.41
N PHE A 615 -18.19 -10.19 35.98
CA PHE A 615 -19.04 -11.34 35.72
C PHE A 615 -20.50 -11.11 36.15
N TRP A 616 -20.74 -10.42 37.28
CA TRP A 616 -22.09 -10.07 37.72
C TRP A 616 -22.77 -9.05 36.78
N LEU A 617 -22.03 -8.05 36.30
CA LEU A 617 -22.51 -7.10 35.30
C LEU A 617 -22.81 -7.78 33.97
N TYR A 618 -21.91 -8.64 33.48
CA TYR A 618 -22.07 -9.44 32.26
C TYR A 618 -23.33 -10.32 32.33
N ARG A 619 -23.51 -11.09 33.41
CA ARG A 619 -24.72 -11.91 33.62
C ARG A 619 -26.00 -11.08 33.63
N ARG A 620 -25.99 -9.89 34.25
CA ARG A 620 -27.13 -8.97 34.28
C ARG A 620 -27.43 -8.35 32.91
N PHE A 621 -26.43 -8.20 32.04
CA PHE A 621 -26.61 -7.71 30.67
C PHE A 621 -27.23 -8.78 29.76
N ILE A 622 -26.81 -10.04 29.90
CA ILE A 622 -27.36 -11.17 29.13
C ILE A 622 -28.85 -11.39 29.40
N GLN A 623 -29.29 -11.33 30.66
CA GLN A 623 -30.72 -11.51 30.99
C GLN A 623 -31.61 -10.47 30.28
N LYS A 624 -31.16 -9.22 30.18
CA LYS A 624 -31.85 -8.18 29.40
C LYS A 624 -31.87 -8.43 27.90
N ARG A 625 -30.85 -9.09 27.33
CA ARG A 625 -30.85 -9.49 25.90
C ARG A 625 -31.79 -10.67 25.63
N SER A 626 -31.92 -11.63 26.56
CA SER A 626 -32.89 -12.73 26.39
C SER A 626 -34.35 -12.27 26.49
N GLU A 627 -34.67 -11.37 27.43
CA GLU A 627 -36.02 -10.79 27.55
C GLU A 627 -36.41 -10.05 26.26
N LYS A 628 -35.52 -9.19 25.75
CA LYS A 628 -35.78 -8.39 24.55
C LYS A 628 -35.84 -9.21 23.24
N LYS A 629 -35.22 -10.40 23.19
CA LYS A 629 -35.31 -11.34 22.06
C LYS A 629 -36.57 -12.22 22.11
N SER A 630 -37.22 -12.32 23.28
CA SER A 630 -38.55 -12.94 23.42
C SER A 630 -39.64 -12.02 22.88
N GLU A 631 -39.64 -10.74 23.28
CA GLU A 631 -40.64 -9.74 22.82
C GLU A 631 -40.60 -9.46 21.31
N SER A 632 -39.49 -9.74 20.62
CA SER A 632 -39.43 -9.68 19.15
C SER A 632 -40.03 -10.92 18.50
N ALA A 633 -39.72 -12.11 19.01
CA ALA A 633 -40.20 -13.37 18.41
C ALA A 633 -41.73 -13.50 18.47
N GLU A 634 -42.35 -13.14 19.60
CA GLU A 634 -43.83 -13.14 19.74
C GLU A 634 -44.54 -12.10 18.84
N ARG A 635 -43.82 -11.16 18.19
CA ARG A 635 -44.42 -10.19 17.26
C ARG A 635 -44.40 -10.63 15.81
N ASP A 636 -43.42 -11.43 15.40
CA ASP A 636 -43.29 -11.85 14.01
C ASP A 636 -44.29 -12.99 13.67
N ASP A 637 -44.51 -13.92 14.61
CA ASP A 637 -45.53 -14.99 14.47
C ASP A 637 -46.96 -14.42 14.33
N ASP A 638 -47.30 -13.37 15.10
CA ASP A 638 -48.63 -12.75 15.12
C ASP A 638 -48.94 -11.99 13.81
N ILE A 639 -47.91 -11.56 13.07
CA ILE A 639 -48.04 -10.89 11.77
C ILE A 639 -48.28 -11.91 10.64
N GLN A 640 -47.67 -13.09 10.71
CA GLN A 640 -47.69 -14.07 9.62
C GLN A 640 -49.03 -14.82 9.45
N ILE A 641 -49.92 -14.77 10.46
CA ILE A 641 -51.24 -15.41 10.43
C ILE A 641 -52.34 -14.50 9.83
N GLY A 642 -52.07 -13.20 9.65
CA GLY A 642 -53.08 -12.20 9.27
C GLY A 642 -53.38 -12.05 7.77
N ALA A 643 -52.68 -12.76 6.88
CA ALA A 643 -52.53 -12.35 5.47
C ALA A 643 -53.06 -13.34 4.41
N ASP A 644 -54.04 -14.19 4.73
CA ASP A 644 -54.72 -15.04 3.74
C ASP A 644 -56.23 -15.17 4.02
N ASN A 645 -57.01 -14.15 3.66
CA ASN A 645 -58.46 -14.20 3.39
C ASN A 645 -58.99 -12.83 2.90
N ARG A 646 -60.09 -12.85 2.14
CA ARG A 646 -60.84 -11.72 1.53
C ARG A 646 -60.24 -11.10 0.26
N ASP A 647 -61.03 -10.76 -0.76
CA ASP A 647 -62.44 -11.10 -1.06
C ASP A 647 -62.64 -11.06 -2.59
N ASP A 648 -63.55 -11.89 -3.12
CA ASP A 648 -63.78 -12.06 -4.56
C ASP A 648 -65.24 -11.70 -4.92
N ALA A 649 -65.48 -10.50 -5.48
CA ALA A 649 -66.81 -10.06 -5.92
C ALA A 649 -66.84 -8.81 -6.86
N SER A 650 -67.18 -9.03 -8.14
CA SER A 650 -67.89 -8.11 -9.08
C SER A 650 -67.36 -6.68 -9.39
N GLY A 651 -67.36 -6.20 -10.64
CA GLY A 651 -67.69 -6.85 -11.92
C GLY A 651 -67.96 -5.90 -13.10
N GLU A 652 -67.98 -6.49 -14.30
CA GLU A 652 -68.58 -6.06 -15.60
C GLU A 652 -68.09 -4.80 -16.38
N GLN A 653 -68.22 -4.95 -17.72
CA GLN A 653 -68.12 -3.97 -18.83
C GLN A 653 -66.71 -3.44 -19.22
N SER A 654 -66.30 -3.41 -20.50
CA SER A 654 -66.96 -3.85 -21.76
C SER A 654 -65.96 -4.09 -22.91
N SER A 655 -66.42 -4.70 -24.02
CA SER A 655 -65.98 -4.54 -25.44
C SER A 655 -64.52 -4.87 -25.85
N ASP A 656 -64.21 -5.56 -26.95
CA ASP A 656 -64.96 -6.28 -28.01
C ASP A 656 -64.01 -7.35 -28.64
N ASP A 657 -64.57 -8.32 -29.41
CA ASP A 657 -64.09 -9.04 -30.63
C ASP A 657 -62.58 -9.38 -30.86
N ASP A 658 -62.14 -10.50 -31.47
CA ASP A 658 -62.85 -11.55 -32.26
C ASP A 658 -62.03 -12.89 -32.37
N ASP A 659 -62.54 -13.83 -33.16
CA ASP A 659 -61.85 -14.92 -33.90
C ASP A 659 -61.23 -16.16 -33.18
N ILE A 660 -62.11 -17.11 -32.87
CA ILE A 660 -62.15 -18.48 -33.46
C ILE A 660 -60.83 -19.24 -33.72
N LYS A 661 -60.57 -20.24 -32.85
CA LYS A 661 -60.12 -21.64 -33.12
C LYS A 661 -59.44 -21.98 -34.47
N ILE A 662 -58.27 -22.62 -34.37
CA ILE A 662 -58.18 -24.10 -34.18
C ILE A 662 -57.29 -24.39 -32.97
#